data_AF-A0A6C2U3D4-F1
#
_entry.id   AF-A0A6C2U3D4-F1
#
_cell.length_a   1.000
_cell.length_b   1.000
_cell.length_c   1.000
_cell.angle_alpha   90.00
_cell.angle_beta   90.00
_cell.angle_gamma   90.00
#
_symmetry.space_group_name_H-M   'P 1'
#
loop_
_entity.id
_entity.type
_entity.pdbx_description
1 polymer ?
#
loop_
_entity_poly.entity_id
_entity_poly.type
_entity_poly.pdbx_seq_one_letter_code
_entity_poly.pdbx_strand_id
1 'polypeptide(L)'
;MKRTIIFSRSRMAFGIKFLLAALVCMHARTSTGAALTIQDVVQISYSTPAKQQRVVRFAAEELQSYLNQMGGAVKAIGQIDADAAPARIHLQLNPASELRWDGYRITTDRGRIIIEAAQARGVLYGVYELLERCGCSFFYPEEAWHIVPTIKALPEINLTHEPQVEWRGLALYGVRSDELPICQATLDWMAKQRFNYVLLSQDRPAHRPGLAQEVFFAGKTREALLPEIMDRGFIINLGEHNTHEYLDRNALFEVHPDWFAEIQGRRVKGQICYSNQEAMKYYAEALVAYVKNNTWIDIVGTWPLDGGGYCKCEPCSNNPYAVYEGIKLVAQEVAKARPNLMVEHLAYTPETLTPPEQPIPSNMTVLYCPNLESKKELERGWIENKTSSGIYQFEYLLADNWRARGWFWLRPDFANWTGSYLAQNGFRGTVSLYLPIQVWWKGAFNYHFLRQSLWHKQYDVQQGLAAYIKAYYPGYEKQVGSIFQQLLEQVQAGGYKRMRSQEAPPAVLLQVRDQAEALRKETLALQKTVKEAEIALRIQRIADYLEGMVLYYQYMARREAQDLETLLAFSAHHEQQRTGISVQHQYLQWRMGYFKPVKRDAEHGVLLGMCRNGTPTALLDAGNAVTTAGKFQITLVASDKESELSLKTVELLEDGRVVAHAQPKGKTAILHLETHFDMGRYQLRCVLTGQGAAEVYVKKIPADET
;
A
#
# COMPACT_ATOMS: atom_id res chain seq x y z
N MET A 1 -3.19 -56.84 -62.17
CA MET A 1 -4.15 -57.78 -62.77
C MET A 1 -5.50 -57.08 -62.92
N LYS A 2 -6.01 -56.94 -64.15
CA LYS A 2 -7.36 -56.43 -64.45
C LYS A 2 -8.40 -57.54 -64.21
N ARG A 3 -9.54 -57.22 -63.58
CA ARG A 3 -10.88 -57.84 -63.78
C ARG A 3 -11.94 -56.78 -63.45
N THR A 4 -12.66 -56.21 -64.43
CA THR A 4 -13.93 -56.65 -65.07
C THR A 4 -15.17 -56.28 -64.22
N ILE A 5 -15.84 -55.14 -64.49
CA ILE A 5 -17.15 -54.91 -65.20
C ILE A 5 -18.37 -55.66 -64.59
N ILE A 6 -19.43 -54.94 -64.17
CA ILE A 6 -20.81 -54.86 -64.77
C ILE A 6 -21.82 -54.21 -63.79
N PHE A 7 -22.63 -53.33 -64.41
CA PHE A 7 -23.75 -52.49 -63.96
C PHE A 7 -24.93 -53.17 -63.25
N SER A 8 -25.67 -52.37 -62.45
CA SER A 8 -27.14 -52.41 -62.43
C SER A 8 -27.79 -51.13 -61.84
N ARG A 9 -28.48 -50.38 -62.73
CA ARG A 9 -29.78 -49.68 -62.58
C ARG A 9 -29.97 -48.57 -61.51
N SER A 10 -29.87 -47.32 -61.98
CA SER A 10 -30.92 -46.25 -61.97
C SER A 10 -32.01 -46.34 -60.88
N ARG A 11 -32.29 -45.32 -60.06
CA ARG A 11 -33.00 -44.05 -60.41
C ARG A 11 -33.30 -43.25 -59.12
N MET A 12 -33.47 -41.94 -59.34
CA MET A 12 -34.30 -40.98 -58.58
C MET A 12 -33.69 -40.16 -57.43
N ALA A 13 -33.84 -38.84 -57.62
CA ALA A 13 -33.80 -37.73 -56.68
C ALA A 13 -32.44 -37.12 -56.29
N PHE A 14 -31.80 -36.43 -57.25
CA PHE A 14 -30.92 -35.31 -56.95
C PHE A 14 -31.30 -34.13 -57.85
N GLY A 15 -31.96 -33.12 -57.27
CA GLY A 15 -32.43 -31.93 -57.96
C GLY A 15 -33.60 -31.33 -57.20
N ILE A 16 -33.48 -30.06 -56.80
CA ILE A 16 -34.39 -29.29 -55.93
C ILE A 16 -34.06 -29.38 -54.41
N LYS A 17 -32.85 -28.97 -54.01
CA LYS A 17 -32.55 -28.43 -52.66
C LYS A 17 -31.41 -27.40 -52.67
N PHE A 18 -31.33 -26.54 -53.70
CA PHE A 18 -30.32 -25.46 -53.76
C PHE A 18 -30.91 -24.06 -53.99
N LEU A 19 -32.23 -23.88 -53.87
CA LEU A 19 -32.91 -22.60 -54.10
C LEU A 19 -33.89 -22.17 -52.99
N LEU A 20 -33.76 -22.75 -51.79
CA LEU A 20 -34.53 -22.36 -50.60
C LEU A 20 -33.68 -22.12 -49.33
N ALA A 21 -32.34 -22.17 -49.46
CA ALA A 21 -31.41 -21.80 -48.38
C ALA A 21 -30.79 -20.40 -48.56
N ALA A 22 -31.09 -19.71 -49.67
CA ALA A 22 -30.59 -18.36 -49.96
C ALA A 22 -31.62 -17.25 -49.70
N LEU A 23 -32.80 -17.56 -49.14
CA LEU A 23 -33.88 -16.60 -48.89
C LEU A 23 -34.39 -16.54 -47.44
N VAL A 24 -33.70 -17.20 -46.50
CA VAL A 24 -33.96 -17.04 -45.04
C VAL A 24 -32.81 -16.31 -44.32
N CYS A 25 -31.73 -15.94 -45.02
CA CYS A 25 -30.63 -15.14 -44.49
C CYS A 25 -30.71 -13.63 -44.82
N MET A 26 -31.90 -13.08 -45.07
CA MET A 26 -32.10 -11.62 -45.23
C MET A 26 -33.30 -11.08 -44.44
N HIS A 27 -33.55 -11.64 -43.24
CA HIS A 27 -34.38 -10.98 -42.22
C HIS A 27 -33.71 -11.05 -40.84
N ALA A 28 -32.39 -10.85 -40.78
CA ALA A 28 -31.83 -10.15 -39.64
C ALA A 28 -32.43 -8.74 -39.71
N ARG A 29 -33.59 -8.55 -39.07
CA ARG A 29 -34.12 -7.22 -38.79
C ARG A 29 -33.02 -6.50 -38.02
N THR A 30 -32.26 -5.66 -38.72
CA THR A 30 -31.67 -4.47 -38.12
C THR A 30 -32.84 -3.63 -37.63
N SER A 31 -33.40 -3.97 -36.47
CA SER A 31 -34.08 -2.96 -35.68
C SER A 31 -32.96 -2.04 -35.21
N THR A 32 -32.68 -1.02 -36.00
CA THR A 32 -32.07 0.22 -35.50
C THR A 32 -33.06 0.77 -34.48
N GLY A 33 -33.04 0.22 -33.27
CA GLY A 33 -33.68 0.85 -32.13
C GLY A 33 -33.03 2.21 -31.96
N ALA A 34 -33.81 3.26 -31.79
CA ALA A 34 -33.26 4.57 -31.46
C ALA A 34 -32.33 4.43 -30.23
N ALA A 35 -31.17 5.08 -30.29
CA ALA A 35 -30.22 5.08 -29.17
C ALA A 35 -30.93 5.52 -27.88
N LEU A 36 -30.69 4.80 -26.78
CA LEU A 36 -31.29 5.10 -25.49
C LEU A 36 -30.83 6.48 -25.03
N THR A 37 -31.75 7.45 -24.95
CA THR A 37 -31.40 8.79 -24.49
C THR A 37 -31.28 8.80 -22.96
N ILE A 38 -30.43 9.67 -22.42
CA ILE A 38 -30.30 9.76 -20.95
C ILE A 38 -31.62 10.19 -20.27
N GLN A 39 -32.48 10.92 -21.00
CA GLN A 39 -33.79 11.34 -20.52
C GLN A 39 -34.81 10.19 -20.44
N ASP A 40 -34.62 9.12 -21.24
CA ASP A 40 -35.49 7.94 -21.19
C ASP A 40 -35.30 7.14 -19.91
N VAL A 41 -34.16 7.31 -19.22
CA VAL A 41 -33.87 6.63 -17.96
C VAL A 41 -34.49 7.41 -16.81
N VAL A 42 -35.78 7.16 -16.55
CA VAL A 42 -36.50 7.76 -15.42
C VAL A 42 -36.43 6.93 -14.14
N GLN A 43 -36.10 5.64 -14.27
CA GLN A 43 -36.01 4.69 -13.17
C GLN A 43 -34.86 3.71 -13.39
N ILE A 44 -34.14 3.39 -12.32
CA ILE A 44 -33.19 2.27 -12.25
C ILE A 44 -33.84 1.16 -11.43
N SER A 45 -33.69 -0.07 -11.88
CA SER A 45 -34.19 -1.24 -11.15
C SER A 45 -33.07 -2.18 -10.78
N TYR A 46 -33.24 -2.94 -9.70
CA TYR A 46 -32.28 -3.97 -9.32
C TYR A 46 -32.96 -5.23 -8.77
N SER A 47 -32.29 -6.38 -8.92
CA SER A 47 -32.69 -7.68 -8.36
C SER A 47 -31.53 -8.27 -7.55
N THR A 48 -31.79 -8.67 -6.30
CA THR A 48 -30.76 -9.12 -5.37
C THR A 48 -31.34 -9.94 -4.21
N PRO A 49 -30.64 -10.98 -3.71
CA PRO A 49 -30.96 -11.60 -2.43
C PRO A 49 -30.72 -10.62 -1.26
N ALA A 50 -31.53 -10.72 -0.19
CA ALA A 50 -31.48 -9.79 0.96
C ALA A 50 -30.08 -9.58 1.56
N LYS A 51 -29.27 -10.64 1.64
CA LYS A 51 -27.90 -10.58 2.22
C LYS A 51 -26.91 -9.69 1.44
N GLN A 52 -27.19 -9.40 0.17
CA GLN A 52 -26.31 -8.60 -0.70
C GLN A 52 -26.99 -7.32 -1.20
N GLN A 53 -28.15 -6.98 -0.62
CA GLN A 53 -28.93 -5.83 -1.03
C GLN A 53 -28.19 -4.51 -0.85
N ARG A 54 -27.40 -4.38 0.22
CA ARG A 54 -26.67 -3.16 0.58
C ARG A 54 -25.83 -2.62 -0.59
N VAL A 55 -24.95 -3.46 -1.13
CA VAL A 55 -24.01 -3.07 -2.21
C VAL A 55 -24.74 -2.84 -3.54
N VAL A 56 -25.75 -3.66 -3.87
CA VAL A 56 -26.51 -3.49 -5.12
C VAL A 56 -27.35 -2.21 -5.09
N ARG A 57 -27.93 -1.89 -3.93
CA ARG A 57 -28.66 -0.64 -3.72
C ARG A 57 -27.72 0.56 -3.85
N PHE A 58 -26.56 0.51 -3.18
CA PHE A 58 -25.53 1.56 -3.31
C PHE A 58 -25.12 1.74 -4.79
N ALA A 59 -24.92 0.66 -5.55
CA ALA A 59 -24.62 0.74 -6.97
C ALA A 59 -25.71 1.44 -7.79
N ALA A 60 -26.99 1.21 -7.46
CA ALA A 60 -28.10 1.92 -8.10
C ALA A 60 -28.15 3.40 -7.73
N GLU A 61 -27.85 3.75 -6.48
CA GLU A 61 -27.78 5.12 -5.97
C GLU A 61 -26.62 5.90 -6.61
N GLU A 62 -25.45 5.28 -6.74
CA GLU A 62 -24.30 5.81 -7.49
C GLU A 62 -24.68 6.09 -8.94
N LEU A 63 -25.28 5.10 -9.62
CA LEU A 63 -25.68 5.26 -11.02
C LEU A 63 -26.71 6.39 -11.18
N GLN A 64 -27.69 6.49 -10.28
CA GLN A 64 -28.67 7.58 -10.28
C GLN A 64 -27.99 8.93 -10.13
N SER A 65 -27.09 9.07 -9.15
CA SER A 65 -26.39 10.32 -8.87
C SER A 65 -25.62 10.81 -10.09
N TYR A 66 -24.77 9.95 -10.67
CA TYR A 66 -23.96 10.33 -11.82
C TYR A 66 -24.81 10.59 -13.06
N LEU A 67 -25.80 9.75 -13.38
CA LEU A 67 -26.66 10.02 -14.55
C LEU A 67 -27.37 11.37 -14.43
N ASN A 68 -27.81 11.77 -13.24
CA ASN A 68 -28.41 13.10 -13.02
C ASN A 68 -27.39 14.23 -13.18
N GLN A 69 -26.16 14.07 -12.69
CA GLN A 69 -25.07 15.05 -12.92
C GLN A 69 -24.73 15.18 -14.42
N MET A 70 -24.85 14.09 -15.18
CA MET A 70 -24.62 14.05 -16.63
C MET A 70 -25.80 14.61 -17.47
N GLY A 71 -26.84 15.15 -16.80
CA GLY A 71 -28.00 15.77 -17.42
C GLY A 71 -29.24 14.89 -17.49
N GLY A 72 -29.25 13.72 -16.85
CA GLY A 72 -30.40 12.81 -16.76
C GLY A 72 -31.50 13.29 -15.81
N ALA A 73 -32.61 12.53 -15.78
CA ALA A 73 -33.79 12.81 -14.95
C ALA A 73 -34.26 11.55 -14.21
N VAL A 74 -33.33 10.78 -13.65
CA VAL A 74 -33.60 9.54 -12.93
C VAL A 74 -34.25 9.86 -11.59
N LYS A 75 -35.54 9.55 -11.44
CA LYS A 75 -36.35 9.92 -10.27
C LYS A 75 -36.47 8.82 -9.21
N ALA A 76 -36.36 7.56 -9.63
CA ALA A 76 -36.65 6.43 -8.75
C ALA A 76 -35.63 5.29 -8.90
N ILE A 77 -35.39 4.61 -7.78
CA ILE A 77 -34.68 3.34 -7.72
C ILE A 77 -35.65 2.33 -7.07
N GLY A 78 -35.82 1.16 -7.69
CA GLY A 78 -36.73 0.13 -7.18
C GLY A 78 -36.13 -1.28 -7.23
N GLN A 79 -36.33 -2.04 -6.16
CA GLN A 79 -36.12 -3.49 -6.18
C GLN A 79 -37.30 -4.16 -6.89
N ILE A 80 -37.02 -5.08 -7.80
CA ILE A 80 -38.04 -5.81 -8.57
C ILE A 80 -37.67 -7.30 -8.68
N ASP A 81 -38.66 -8.12 -9.00
CA ASP A 81 -38.42 -9.50 -9.42
C ASP A 81 -37.74 -9.53 -10.80
N ALA A 82 -36.80 -10.48 -10.99
CA ALA A 82 -35.90 -10.52 -12.15
C ALA A 82 -36.63 -10.53 -13.51
N ASP A 83 -37.84 -11.10 -13.57
CA ASP A 83 -38.61 -11.28 -14.81
C ASP A 83 -39.58 -10.12 -15.14
N ALA A 84 -39.67 -9.10 -14.27
CA ALA A 84 -40.73 -8.09 -14.33
C ALA A 84 -40.27 -6.68 -14.73
N ALA A 85 -39.00 -6.46 -15.09
CA ALA A 85 -38.43 -5.11 -15.20
C ALA A 85 -39.02 -4.23 -16.32
N PRO A 86 -39.73 -3.12 -15.99
CA PRO A 86 -40.12 -2.11 -16.98
C PRO A 86 -39.02 -1.05 -17.19
N ALA A 87 -37.99 -1.01 -16.33
CA ALA A 87 -36.95 0.02 -16.33
C ALA A 87 -35.97 -0.10 -17.52
N ARG A 88 -35.41 1.03 -17.93
CA ARG A 88 -34.41 1.12 -19.01
C ARG A 88 -33.02 0.66 -18.58
N ILE A 89 -32.73 0.66 -17.28
CA ILE A 89 -31.51 0.07 -16.72
C ILE A 89 -31.89 -0.92 -15.62
N HIS A 90 -31.33 -2.12 -15.68
CA HIS A 90 -31.50 -3.17 -14.68
C HIS A 90 -30.15 -3.67 -14.16
N LEU A 91 -30.01 -3.68 -12.83
CA LEU A 91 -28.86 -4.24 -12.12
C LEU A 91 -29.22 -5.63 -11.60
N GLN A 92 -28.59 -6.66 -12.14
CA GLN A 92 -28.93 -8.06 -11.86
C GLN A 92 -27.80 -8.76 -11.11
N LEU A 93 -28.06 -9.15 -9.87
CA LEU A 93 -27.19 -10.08 -9.17
C LEU A 93 -27.65 -11.51 -9.44
N ASN A 94 -26.84 -12.27 -10.18
CA ASN A 94 -27.09 -13.66 -10.54
C ASN A 94 -25.98 -14.57 -9.98
N PRO A 95 -26.12 -15.10 -8.74
CA PRO A 95 -25.12 -15.97 -8.13
C PRO A 95 -24.84 -17.28 -8.89
N ALA A 96 -25.70 -17.68 -9.83
CA ALA A 96 -25.50 -18.85 -10.69
C ALA A 96 -24.73 -18.54 -11.98
N SER A 97 -24.35 -17.28 -12.20
CA SER A 97 -23.56 -16.87 -13.35
C SER A 97 -22.14 -17.46 -13.29
N GLU A 98 -21.58 -17.82 -14.44
CA GLU A 98 -20.21 -18.34 -14.59
C GLU A 98 -19.13 -17.25 -14.45
N LEU A 99 -19.54 -15.99 -14.23
CA LEU A 99 -18.63 -14.86 -14.09
C LEU A 99 -17.77 -15.01 -12.82
N ARG A 100 -16.46 -14.88 -12.99
CA ARG A 100 -15.49 -15.04 -11.92
C ARG A 100 -15.45 -13.82 -11.02
N TRP A 101 -15.52 -14.07 -9.71
CA TRP A 101 -15.27 -13.07 -8.67
C TRP A 101 -16.13 -11.81 -8.82
N ASP A 102 -15.50 -10.67 -9.12
CA ASP A 102 -16.14 -9.38 -9.35
C ASP A 102 -16.42 -9.09 -10.83
N GLY A 103 -16.34 -10.11 -11.68
CA GLY A 103 -16.65 -10.00 -13.10
C GLY A 103 -18.10 -9.61 -13.34
N TYR A 104 -18.32 -8.88 -14.43
CA TYR A 104 -19.63 -8.38 -14.82
C TYR A 104 -19.83 -8.46 -16.33
N ARG A 105 -21.10 -8.44 -16.72
CA ARG A 105 -21.55 -8.38 -18.10
C ARG A 105 -22.51 -7.21 -18.26
N ILE A 106 -22.30 -6.40 -19.29
CA ILE A 106 -23.18 -5.30 -19.67
C ILE A 106 -23.74 -5.61 -21.05
N THR A 107 -25.06 -5.65 -21.17
CA THR A 107 -25.74 -5.88 -22.45
C THR A 107 -26.79 -4.82 -22.70
N THR A 108 -26.74 -4.23 -23.90
CA THR A 108 -27.82 -3.40 -24.44
C THR A 108 -28.72 -4.26 -25.34
N ASP A 109 -30.00 -4.41 -24.99
CA ASP A 109 -31.01 -5.05 -25.84
C ASP A 109 -32.31 -4.23 -25.85
N ARG A 110 -32.86 -3.99 -27.04
CA ARG A 110 -34.14 -3.27 -27.27
C ARG A 110 -34.29 -1.97 -26.45
N GLY A 111 -33.21 -1.19 -26.36
CA GLY A 111 -33.19 0.06 -25.59
C GLY A 111 -33.28 -0.15 -24.08
N ARG A 112 -32.73 -1.25 -23.56
CA ARG A 112 -32.49 -1.51 -22.14
C ARG A 112 -31.03 -1.88 -21.93
N ILE A 113 -30.46 -1.47 -20.80
CA ILE A 113 -29.12 -1.87 -20.36
C ILE A 113 -29.28 -2.81 -19.17
N ILE A 114 -28.69 -3.98 -19.24
CA ILE A 114 -28.62 -4.94 -18.13
C ILE A 114 -27.17 -5.04 -17.69
N ILE A 115 -26.93 -4.89 -16.39
CA ILE A 115 -25.63 -5.12 -15.75
C ILE A 115 -25.77 -6.36 -14.88
N GLU A 116 -25.22 -7.48 -15.32
CA GLU A 116 -25.26 -8.77 -14.63
C GLU A 116 -23.91 -9.06 -13.95
N ALA A 117 -23.92 -9.59 -12.74
CA ALA A 117 -22.73 -10.11 -12.08
C ALA A 117 -23.05 -11.28 -11.13
N ALA A 118 -22.03 -12.10 -10.82
CA ALA A 118 -22.16 -13.19 -9.86
C ALA A 118 -22.13 -12.72 -8.39
N GLN A 119 -21.49 -11.58 -8.12
CA GLN A 119 -21.36 -10.97 -6.80
C GLN A 119 -21.81 -9.51 -6.84
N ALA A 120 -22.33 -8.99 -5.73
CA ALA A 120 -22.84 -7.61 -5.69
C ALA A 120 -21.78 -6.55 -6.03
N ARG A 121 -20.52 -6.76 -5.66
CA ARG A 121 -19.41 -5.88 -6.08
C ARG A 121 -19.23 -5.83 -7.59
N GLY A 122 -19.44 -6.95 -8.29
CA GLY A 122 -19.37 -6.97 -9.76
C GLY A 122 -20.45 -6.09 -10.38
N VAL A 123 -21.65 -6.03 -9.80
CA VAL A 123 -22.71 -5.09 -10.21
C VAL A 123 -22.22 -3.65 -10.07
N LEU A 124 -21.63 -3.29 -8.93
CA LEU A 124 -21.06 -1.97 -8.68
C LEU A 124 -19.96 -1.61 -9.70
N TYR A 125 -19.06 -2.55 -10.02
CA TYR A 125 -18.01 -2.30 -11.01
C TYR A 125 -18.54 -2.22 -12.44
N GLY A 126 -19.62 -2.93 -12.76
CA GLY A 126 -20.34 -2.77 -14.02
C GLY A 126 -21.00 -1.39 -14.14
N VAL A 127 -21.53 -0.84 -13.03
CA VAL A 127 -22.01 0.56 -12.97
C VAL A 127 -20.88 1.52 -13.28
N TYR A 128 -19.71 1.36 -12.65
CA TYR A 128 -18.56 2.23 -12.93
C TYR A 128 -18.04 2.08 -14.36
N GLU A 129 -18.09 0.89 -14.97
CA GLU A 129 -17.78 0.70 -16.39
C GLU A 129 -18.76 1.47 -17.28
N LEU A 130 -20.07 1.39 -17.01
CA LEU A 130 -21.06 2.15 -17.77
C LEU A 130 -20.78 3.66 -17.66
N LEU A 131 -20.48 4.16 -16.46
CA LEU A 131 -20.16 5.58 -16.25
C LEU A 131 -18.88 6.00 -16.99
N GLU A 132 -17.81 5.21 -16.93
CA GLU A 132 -16.58 5.47 -17.69
C GLU A 132 -16.83 5.45 -19.21
N ARG A 133 -17.70 4.56 -19.71
CA ARG A 133 -18.14 4.52 -21.13
C ARG A 133 -18.97 5.73 -21.52
N CYS A 134 -19.68 6.33 -20.57
CA CYS A 134 -20.37 7.61 -20.75
C CYS A 134 -19.41 8.81 -20.70
N GLY A 135 -18.12 8.59 -20.41
CA GLY A 135 -17.06 9.58 -20.40
C GLY A 135 -16.66 10.07 -19.00
N CYS A 136 -17.17 9.46 -17.93
CA CYS A 136 -16.69 9.75 -16.58
C CYS A 136 -15.22 9.33 -16.40
N SER A 137 -14.48 10.01 -15.53
CA SER A 137 -13.15 9.57 -15.10
C SER A 137 -12.88 9.90 -13.64
N PHE A 138 -12.38 8.91 -12.89
CA PHE A 138 -12.24 8.97 -11.43
C PHE A 138 -10.77 8.85 -11.00
N PHE A 139 -9.88 9.67 -11.55
CA PHE A 139 -8.42 9.45 -11.39
C PHE A 139 -7.91 9.65 -9.96
N TYR A 140 -8.58 10.48 -9.15
CA TYR A 140 -8.10 10.88 -7.83
C TYR A 140 -9.21 10.77 -6.76
N PRO A 141 -8.87 10.64 -5.47
CA PRO A 141 -9.84 10.47 -4.39
C PRO A 141 -10.90 11.56 -4.25
N GLU A 142 -10.51 12.83 -4.36
CA GLU A 142 -11.46 13.92 -4.10
C GLU A 142 -12.35 14.14 -5.32
N GLU A 143 -13.66 14.24 -5.08
CA GLU A 143 -14.69 14.40 -6.11
C GLU A 143 -14.46 15.64 -7.00
N ALA A 144 -13.82 16.69 -6.45
CA ALA A 144 -13.42 17.89 -7.19
C ALA A 144 -12.50 17.60 -8.40
N TRP A 145 -11.87 16.42 -8.46
CA TRP A 145 -11.02 16.00 -9.57
C TRP A 145 -11.66 14.95 -10.47
N HIS A 146 -12.92 14.58 -10.23
CA HIS A 146 -13.68 13.72 -11.12
C HIS A 146 -14.07 14.48 -12.39
N ILE A 147 -14.06 13.77 -13.52
CA ILE A 147 -14.58 14.28 -14.78
C ILE A 147 -15.95 13.64 -14.98
N VAL A 148 -16.99 14.46 -15.07
CA VAL A 148 -18.38 14.03 -15.28
C VAL A 148 -18.97 14.85 -16.43
N PRO A 149 -19.05 14.29 -17.65
CA PRO A 149 -19.52 15.05 -18.81
C PRO A 149 -21.04 15.12 -18.86
N THR A 150 -21.59 16.13 -19.53
CA THR A 150 -23.01 16.09 -19.96
C THR A 150 -23.13 15.26 -21.23
N ILE A 151 -24.09 14.33 -21.27
CA ILE A 151 -24.34 13.47 -22.44
C ILE A 151 -25.79 13.55 -22.91
N LYS A 152 -26.04 13.17 -24.16
CA LYS A 152 -27.39 13.09 -24.74
C LYS A 152 -27.94 11.67 -24.77
N ALA A 153 -27.07 10.71 -25.07
CA ALA A 153 -27.43 9.31 -25.23
C ALA A 153 -26.44 8.42 -24.49
N LEU A 154 -26.96 7.31 -23.97
CA LEU A 154 -26.15 6.26 -23.37
C LEU A 154 -25.51 5.42 -24.49
N PRO A 155 -24.26 4.96 -24.30
CA PRO A 155 -23.59 4.10 -25.25
C PRO A 155 -24.28 2.73 -25.34
N GLU A 156 -24.34 2.16 -26.54
CA GLU A 156 -24.63 0.74 -26.70
C GLU A 156 -23.41 -0.08 -26.26
N ILE A 157 -23.61 -1.02 -25.33
CA ILE A 157 -22.53 -1.82 -24.76
C ILE A 157 -22.93 -3.29 -24.80
N ASN A 158 -22.04 -4.12 -25.35
CA ASN A 158 -22.09 -5.56 -25.19
C ASN A 158 -20.68 -6.03 -24.79
N LEU A 159 -20.48 -6.20 -23.48
CA LEU A 159 -19.18 -6.45 -22.88
C LEU A 159 -19.32 -7.48 -21.76
N THR A 160 -18.39 -8.42 -21.70
CA THR A 160 -18.10 -9.19 -20.47
C THR A 160 -16.68 -8.86 -20.06
N HIS A 161 -16.48 -8.55 -18.78
CA HIS A 161 -15.18 -8.19 -18.25
C HIS A 161 -14.96 -8.84 -16.88
N GLU A 162 -13.86 -9.57 -16.74
CA GLU A 162 -13.51 -10.32 -15.54
C GLU A 162 -12.10 -9.94 -15.09
N PRO A 163 -11.85 -9.82 -13.78
CA PRO A 163 -10.52 -9.52 -13.28
C PRO A 163 -9.58 -10.71 -13.45
N GLN A 164 -8.29 -10.44 -13.60
CA GLN A 164 -7.26 -11.50 -13.62
C GLN A 164 -6.82 -11.92 -12.22
N VAL A 165 -6.90 -10.98 -11.27
CA VAL A 165 -6.44 -11.14 -9.89
C VAL A 165 -7.64 -10.88 -8.96
N GLU A 166 -7.93 -11.80 -8.04
CA GLU A 166 -9.13 -11.77 -7.20
C GLU A 166 -9.09 -10.66 -6.14
N TRP A 167 -8.03 -10.57 -5.33
CA TRP A 167 -7.92 -9.52 -4.32
C TRP A 167 -7.03 -8.39 -4.82
N ARG A 168 -7.60 -7.19 -4.80
CA ARG A 168 -7.01 -5.97 -5.32
C ARG A 168 -7.15 -4.95 -4.23
N GLY A 169 -6.11 -4.78 -3.41
CA GLY A 169 -6.21 -4.03 -2.18
C GLY A 169 -5.16 -2.96 -1.94
N LEU A 170 -5.48 -2.07 -1.02
CA LEU A 170 -4.56 -1.07 -0.47
C LEU A 170 -4.52 -1.17 1.05
N ALA A 171 -3.34 -1.01 1.63
CA ALA A 171 -3.12 -0.84 3.06
C ALA A 171 -3.12 0.65 3.37
N LEU A 172 -4.14 1.12 4.10
CA LEU A 172 -4.36 2.55 4.29
C LEU A 172 -3.60 3.04 5.52
N TYR A 173 -2.62 3.91 5.32
CA TYR A 173 -1.88 4.59 6.38
C TYR A 173 -2.22 6.08 6.42
N GLY A 174 -2.20 6.68 7.61
CA GLY A 174 -2.73 8.01 7.86
C GLY A 174 -4.24 8.02 8.13
N VAL A 175 -4.80 6.90 8.61
CA VAL A 175 -6.22 6.80 8.98
C VAL A 175 -6.40 7.39 10.38
N ARG A 176 -6.97 8.60 10.44
CA ARG A 176 -7.20 9.36 11.69
C ARG A 176 -8.55 10.07 11.67
N SER A 177 -9.07 10.40 12.85
CA SER A 177 -10.37 11.06 12.97
C SER A 177 -10.41 12.48 12.38
N ASP A 178 -9.29 13.20 12.38
CA ASP A 178 -9.15 14.54 11.80
C ASP A 178 -8.87 14.53 10.29
N GLU A 179 -8.66 13.34 9.72
CA GLU A 179 -8.44 13.10 8.29
C GLU A 179 -9.60 12.31 7.66
N LEU A 180 -10.77 12.25 8.32
CA LEU A 180 -11.94 11.51 7.84
C LEU A 180 -12.35 11.83 6.40
N PRO A 181 -12.40 13.10 5.94
CA PRO A 181 -12.79 13.41 4.58
C PRO A 181 -11.93 12.71 3.52
N ILE A 182 -10.60 12.72 3.68
CA ILE A 182 -9.70 12.05 2.74
C ILE A 182 -9.76 10.51 2.89
N CYS A 183 -10.02 9.99 4.09
CA CYS A 183 -10.26 8.55 4.29
C CYS A 183 -11.50 8.06 3.52
N GLN A 184 -12.63 8.79 3.63
CA GLN A 184 -13.87 8.48 2.92
C GLN A 184 -13.70 8.60 1.41
N ALA A 185 -13.10 9.70 0.95
CA ALA A 185 -12.79 9.93 -0.46
C ALA A 185 -11.89 8.82 -1.04
N THR A 186 -10.90 8.35 -0.26
CA THR A 186 -9.99 7.27 -0.70
C THR A 186 -10.73 5.94 -0.85
N LEU A 187 -11.61 5.58 0.10
CA LEU A 187 -12.42 4.36 0.00
C LEU A 187 -13.39 4.41 -1.19
N ASP A 188 -13.98 5.57 -1.43
CA ASP A 188 -14.86 5.79 -2.58
C ASP A 188 -14.13 5.61 -3.92
N TRP A 189 -12.99 6.29 -4.04
CA TRP A 189 -12.14 6.18 -5.22
C TRP A 189 -11.58 4.78 -5.41
N MET A 190 -11.23 4.05 -4.34
CA MET A 190 -10.80 2.65 -4.45
C MET A 190 -11.84 1.80 -5.17
N ALA A 191 -13.14 1.95 -4.85
CA ALA A 191 -14.20 1.20 -5.50
C ALA A 191 -14.39 1.63 -6.97
N LYS A 192 -14.30 2.93 -7.28
CA LYS A 192 -14.30 3.46 -8.66
C LYS A 192 -13.11 2.96 -9.48
N GLN A 193 -11.96 2.75 -8.82
CA GLN A 193 -10.79 2.08 -9.40
C GLN A 193 -10.88 0.54 -9.39
N ARG A 194 -12.00 -0.04 -8.94
CA ARG A 194 -12.28 -1.49 -8.89
C ARG A 194 -11.31 -2.29 -8.00
N PHE A 195 -10.75 -1.64 -6.98
CA PHE A 195 -10.15 -2.31 -5.82
C PHE A 195 -11.27 -2.84 -4.91
N ASN A 196 -11.04 -3.99 -4.27
CA ASN A 196 -12.03 -4.71 -3.48
C ASN A 196 -11.54 -5.13 -2.09
N TYR A 197 -10.35 -4.72 -1.68
CA TYR A 197 -9.74 -5.16 -0.44
C TYR A 197 -9.12 -3.98 0.31
N VAL A 198 -9.31 -3.92 1.63
CA VAL A 198 -8.71 -2.91 2.50
C VAL A 198 -7.97 -3.57 3.67
N LEU A 199 -6.71 -3.20 3.88
CA LEU A 199 -5.94 -3.58 5.07
C LEU A 199 -5.89 -2.40 6.04
N LEU A 200 -6.30 -2.65 7.28
CA LEU A 200 -6.39 -1.66 8.36
C LEU A 200 -5.80 -2.22 9.67
N SER A 201 -5.58 -1.31 10.62
CA SER A 201 -5.29 -1.59 12.02
C SER A 201 -6.36 -0.95 12.89
N GLN A 202 -6.73 -1.60 13.98
CA GLN A 202 -7.62 -1.02 14.97
C GLN A 202 -6.91 0.11 15.74
N ASP A 203 -5.68 -0.15 16.18
CA ASP A 203 -4.89 0.78 17.00
C ASP A 203 -3.39 0.69 16.69
N ARG A 204 -3.00 1.18 15.50
CA ARG A 204 -1.59 1.37 15.16
C ARG A 204 -1.18 2.82 15.40
N PRO A 205 -0.50 3.13 16.52
CA PRO A 205 0.08 4.45 16.72
C PRO A 205 1.28 4.67 15.82
N ALA A 206 1.59 5.93 15.52
CA ALA A 206 2.81 6.25 14.82
C ALA A 206 3.98 5.98 15.76
N HIS A 207 4.85 5.06 15.36
CA HIS A 207 6.06 4.78 16.12
C HIS A 207 7.04 5.97 16.12
N ARG A 208 6.77 7.04 15.34
CA ARG A 208 7.69 8.13 14.98
C ARG A 208 6.95 9.45 14.69
N PRO A 209 7.61 10.62 14.76
CA PRO A 209 6.98 11.92 14.51
C PRO A 209 6.29 12.05 13.15
N GLY A 210 5.22 12.86 13.10
CA GLY A 210 4.52 13.24 11.89
C GLY A 210 3.50 12.24 11.37
N LEU A 211 2.83 11.48 12.25
CA LEU A 211 1.55 10.75 12.14
C LEU A 211 1.17 10.01 10.84
N ALA A 212 2.05 9.96 9.84
CA ALA A 212 1.80 9.39 8.52
C ALA A 212 1.62 7.87 8.62
N GLN A 213 2.23 7.25 9.63
CA GLN A 213 2.17 5.81 9.85
C GLN A 213 0.97 5.37 10.69
N GLU A 214 0.12 6.29 11.15
CA GLU A 214 -1.01 5.95 12.02
C GLU A 214 -2.11 5.24 11.26
N VAL A 215 -2.67 4.22 11.91
CA VAL A 215 -3.90 3.58 11.46
C VAL A 215 -4.75 3.33 12.68
N PHE A 216 -5.74 4.19 12.89
CA PHE A 216 -6.73 4.01 13.95
C PHE A 216 -8.07 3.72 13.32
N PHE A 217 -8.49 2.46 13.31
CA PHE A 217 -9.83 2.01 12.88
C PHE A 217 -10.66 1.61 14.11
N ALA A 218 -10.87 2.58 15.01
CA ALA A 218 -11.59 2.42 16.26
C ALA A 218 -12.43 3.67 16.58
N GLY A 219 -13.46 3.52 17.43
CA GLY A 219 -14.34 4.63 17.81
C GLY A 219 -14.88 5.40 16.59
N LYS A 220 -14.63 6.72 16.57
CA LYS A 220 -15.13 7.65 15.54
C LYS A 220 -14.73 7.26 14.11
N THR A 221 -13.50 6.78 13.90
CA THR A 221 -13.05 6.42 12.54
C THR A 221 -13.76 5.18 12.04
N ARG A 222 -13.93 4.16 12.89
CA ARG A 222 -14.69 2.96 12.55
C ARG A 222 -16.17 3.29 12.29
N GLU A 223 -16.79 4.11 13.14
CA GLU A 223 -18.19 4.53 12.98
C GLU A 223 -18.44 5.22 11.64
N ALA A 224 -17.50 6.08 11.21
CA ALA A 224 -17.61 6.80 9.94
C ALA A 224 -17.25 5.95 8.72
N LEU A 225 -16.23 5.09 8.83
CA LEU A 225 -15.65 4.40 7.66
C LEU A 225 -16.22 2.99 7.43
N LEU A 226 -16.64 2.27 8.48
CA LEU A 226 -17.18 0.92 8.31
C LEU A 226 -18.42 0.88 7.42
N PRO A 227 -19.39 1.82 7.51
CA PRO A 227 -20.50 1.88 6.57
C PRO A 227 -20.02 2.03 5.13
N GLU A 228 -19.11 2.98 4.86
CA GLU A 228 -18.56 3.24 3.52
C GLU A 228 -17.86 2.00 2.93
N ILE A 229 -17.15 1.24 3.77
CA ILE A 229 -16.48 0.01 3.38
C ILE A 229 -17.51 -1.07 3.00
N MET A 230 -18.55 -1.23 3.82
CA MET A 230 -19.61 -2.22 3.61
C MET A 230 -20.52 -1.89 2.42
N ASP A 231 -20.83 -0.60 2.17
CA ASP A 231 -21.64 -0.15 1.04
C ASP A 231 -20.95 -0.45 -0.31
N ARG A 232 -19.62 -0.46 -0.32
CA ARG A 232 -18.79 -0.82 -1.49
C ARG A 232 -18.39 -2.29 -1.53
N GLY A 233 -18.77 -3.08 -0.52
CA GLY A 233 -18.56 -4.52 -0.45
C GLY A 233 -17.10 -4.95 -0.32
N PHE A 234 -16.22 -4.09 0.18
CA PHE A 234 -14.79 -4.39 0.38
C PHE A 234 -14.59 -5.58 1.31
N ILE A 235 -13.56 -6.38 1.02
CA ILE A 235 -12.99 -7.38 1.90
C ILE A 235 -12.19 -6.64 2.98
N ILE A 236 -12.55 -6.86 4.25
CA ILE A 236 -11.94 -6.16 5.39
C ILE A 236 -10.88 -7.06 6.04
N ASN A 237 -9.63 -6.64 5.94
CA ASN A 237 -8.52 -7.25 6.66
C ASN A 237 -8.07 -6.39 7.84
N LEU A 238 -8.12 -6.96 9.05
CA LEU A 238 -7.51 -6.41 10.27
C LEU A 238 -6.23 -7.17 10.65
N GLY A 239 -5.23 -7.13 9.79
CA GLY A 239 -3.95 -7.79 9.99
C GLY A 239 -2.81 -6.89 10.41
N GLU A 240 -2.92 -5.59 10.13
CA GLU A 240 -1.89 -4.60 10.42
C GLU A 240 -1.67 -4.50 11.94
N HIS A 241 -0.62 -5.16 12.45
CA HIS A 241 -0.09 -5.15 13.82
C HIS A 241 -1.11 -5.09 14.98
N ASN A 242 -2.25 -5.76 14.83
CA ASN A 242 -3.36 -5.73 15.79
C ASN A 242 -3.21 -6.64 17.01
N THR A 243 -2.10 -7.39 17.14
CA THR A 243 -2.01 -8.46 18.15
C THR A 243 -2.08 -7.98 19.60
N HIS A 244 -1.98 -6.68 19.88
CA HIS A 244 -2.13 -6.12 21.21
C HIS A 244 -3.60 -5.97 21.63
N GLU A 245 -4.55 -5.95 20.69
CA GLU A 245 -5.99 -5.87 20.94
C GLU A 245 -6.57 -7.09 21.65
N TYR A 246 -5.92 -8.24 21.47
CA TYR A 246 -6.35 -9.52 22.03
C TYR A 246 -5.23 -10.24 22.80
N LEU A 247 -4.05 -9.63 22.95
CA LEU A 247 -2.98 -10.08 23.85
C LEU A 247 -2.44 -8.89 24.65
N ASP A 248 -2.91 -8.74 25.89
CA ASP A 248 -2.30 -7.82 26.85
C ASP A 248 -0.96 -8.41 27.36
N ARG A 249 0.10 -8.08 26.63
CA ARG A 249 1.45 -8.59 26.92
C ARG A 249 2.00 -8.11 28.25
N ASN A 250 1.52 -6.99 28.79
CA ASN A 250 1.98 -6.49 30.08
C ASN A 250 1.45 -7.41 31.18
N ALA A 251 0.13 -7.58 31.24
CA ALA A 251 -0.49 -8.46 32.23
C ALA A 251 -0.01 -9.90 32.08
N LEU A 252 0.07 -10.42 30.86
CA LEU A 252 0.45 -11.81 30.60
C LEU A 252 1.91 -12.11 30.95
N PHE A 253 2.85 -11.19 30.70
CA PHE A 253 4.27 -11.45 30.99
C PHE A 253 4.57 -11.51 32.49
N GLU A 254 3.81 -10.78 33.30
CA GLU A 254 3.95 -10.78 34.77
C GLU A 254 3.61 -12.16 35.37
N VAL A 255 2.59 -12.82 34.83
CA VAL A 255 2.11 -14.11 35.34
C VAL A 255 2.68 -15.33 34.59
N HIS A 256 3.00 -15.17 33.30
CA HIS A 256 3.44 -16.23 32.41
C HIS A 256 4.65 -15.81 31.57
N PRO A 257 5.82 -15.51 32.17
CA PRO A 257 7.01 -15.10 31.42
C PRO A 257 7.48 -16.17 30.42
N ASP A 258 7.22 -17.46 30.69
CA ASP A 258 7.53 -18.61 29.83
C ASP A 258 6.68 -18.68 28.56
N TRP A 259 5.55 -17.96 28.51
CA TRP A 259 4.73 -17.81 27.30
C TRP A 259 5.37 -16.91 26.27
N PHE A 260 6.42 -16.16 26.62
CA PHE A 260 7.05 -15.18 25.75
C PHE A 260 8.40 -15.65 25.23
N ALA A 261 8.89 -14.94 24.22
CA ALA A 261 10.15 -15.21 23.56
C ALA A 261 11.31 -15.33 24.55
N GLU A 262 12.11 -16.37 24.38
CA GLU A 262 13.42 -16.49 25.01
C GLU A 262 14.47 -15.96 24.06
N ILE A 263 15.27 -14.99 24.50
CA ILE A 263 16.37 -14.40 23.73
C ILE A 263 17.59 -14.38 24.65
N GLN A 264 18.70 -14.97 24.19
CA GLN A 264 19.95 -15.08 24.96
C GLN A 264 19.71 -15.67 26.38
N GLY A 265 18.88 -16.71 26.48
CA GLY A 265 18.55 -17.39 27.73
C GLY A 265 17.62 -16.62 28.68
N ARG A 266 17.05 -15.48 28.26
CA ARG A 266 16.14 -14.67 29.06
C ARG A 266 14.77 -14.53 28.40
N ARG A 267 13.71 -14.60 29.19
CA ARG A 267 12.35 -14.31 28.72
C ARG A 267 12.17 -12.80 28.57
N VAL A 268 11.70 -12.38 27.41
CA VAL A 268 11.50 -10.97 27.07
C VAL A 268 10.02 -10.69 26.82
N LYS A 269 9.54 -9.55 27.32
CA LYS A 269 8.19 -9.05 27.04
C LYS A 269 8.12 -8.55 25.60
N GLY A 270 7.85 -9.46 24.67
CA GLY A 270 7.86 -9.20 23.23
C GLY A 270 6.94 -10.15 22.45
N GLN A 271 7.50 -10.88 21.49
CA GLN A 271 6.76 -11.92 20.77
C GLN A 271 6.35 -13.05 21.72
N ILE A 272 5.23 -13.72 21.41
CA ILE A 272 4.84 -14.95 22.08
C ILE A 272 5.78 -16.10 21.67
N CYS A 273 5.93 -17.10 22.53
CA CYS A 273 6.63 -18.34 22.22
C CYS A 273 5.68 -19.27 21.47
N TYR A 274 5.83 -19.37 20.14
CA TYR A 274 4.95 -20.18 19.29
C TYR A 274 5.01 -21.69 19.54
N SER A 275 6.06 -22.19 20.21
CA SER A 275 6.17 -23.59 20.64
C SER A 275 5.57 -23.87 22.02
N ASN A 276 5.19 -22.84 22.78
CA ASN A 276 4.51 -23.01 24.07
C ASN A 276 3.02 -23.28 23.82
N GLN A 277 2.56 -24.49 24.13
CA GLN A 277 1.19 -24.93 23.85
C GLN A 277 0.13 -24.16 24.65
N GLU A 278 0.42 -23.82 25.91
CA GLU A 278 -0.51 -23.04 26.75
C GLU A 278 -0.66 -21.62 26.21
N ALA A 279 0.47 -20.99 25.85
CA ALA A 279 0.50 -19.66 25.25
C ALA A 279 -0.30 -19.61 23.95
N MET A 280 -0.12 -20.60 23.07
CA MET A 280 -0.84 -20.67 21.79
C MET A 280 -2.32 -20.99 21.96
N LYS A 281 -2.70 -21.80 22.95
CA LYS A 281 -4.10 -22.04 23.30
C LYS A 281 -4.77 -20.75 23.80
N TYR A 282 -4.13 -20.02 24.71
CA TYR A 282 -4.63 -18.73 25.19
C TYR A 282 -4.80 -17.74 24.04
N TYR A 283 -3.80 -17.65 23.15
CA TYR A 283 -3.89 -16.79 21.98
C TYR A 283 -5.09 -17.16 21.10
N ALA A 284 -5.28 -18.44 20.78
CA ALA A 284 -6.44 -18.87 20.00
C ALA A 284 -7.78 -18.50 20.67
N GLU A 285 -7.91 -18.72 21.98
CA GLU A 285 -9.12 -18.38 22.75
C GLU A 285 -9.40 -16.87 22.76
N ALA A 286 -8.38 -16.05 22.98
CA ALA A 286 -8.50 -14.60 23.00
C ALA A 286 -8.88 -14.05 21.61
N LEU A 287 -8.28 -14.57 20.54
CA LEU A 287 -8.63 -14.19 19.18
C LEU A 287 -10.07 -14.61 18.84
N VAL A 288 -10.49 -15.82 19.22
CA VAL A 288 -11.87 -16.29 19.06
C VAL A 288 -12.86 -15.37 19.77
N ALA A 289 -12.56 -14.93 21.00
CA ALA A 289 -13.39 -13.99 21.74
C ALA A 289 -13.50 -12.63 21.01
N TYR A 290 -12.38 -12.11 20.51
CA TYR A 290 -12.34 -10.86 19.75
C TYR A 290 -13.18 -10.93 18.47
N VAL A 291 -13.03 -11.98 17.66
CA VAL A 291 -13.70 -12.06 16.34
C VAL A 291 -15.18 -12.42 16.43
N LYS A 292 -15.65 -13.01 17.56
CA LYS A 292 -17.08 -13.21 17.82
C LYS A 292 -17.84 -11.90 17.94
N ASN A 293 -17.19 -10.86 18.49
CA ASN A 293 -17.79 -9.54 18.66
C ASN A 293 -17.60 -8.61 17.44
N ASN A 294 -16.78 -9.03 16.47
CA ASN A 294 -16.43 -8.23 15.29
C ASN A 294 -16.74 -9.00 13.99
N THR A 295 -18.03 -9.28 13.77
CA THR A 295 -18.51 -10.13 12.65
C THR A 295 -18.32 -9.51 11.26
N TRP A 296 -17.98 -8.22 11.19
CA TRP A 296 -17.68 -7.49 9.96
C TRP A 296 -16.26 -7.73 9.43
N ILE A 297 -15.39 -8.37 10.20
CA ILE A 297 -14.04 -8.74 9.75
C ILE A 297 -14.13 -9.96 8.82
N ASP A 298 -13.49 -9.90 7.65
CA ASP A 298 -13.36 -11.02 6.71
C ASP A 298 -12.03 -11.75 6.85
N ILE A 299 -10.97 -11.02 7.24
CA ILE A 299 -9.63 -11.55 7.48
C ILE A 299 -9.09 -10.95 8.77
N VAL A 300 -8.69 -11.82 9.69
CA VAL A 300 -7.96 -11.41 10.89
C VAL A 300 -6.49 -11.80 10.71
N GLY A 301 -5.59 -10.83 10.83
CA GLY A 301 -4.16 -11.13 10.70
C GLY A 301 -3.50 -11.35 12.04
N THR A 302 -2.50 -12.22 12.02
CA THR A 302 -1.71 -12.62 13.19
C THR A 302 -0.28 -12.13 13.04
N TRP A 303 -0.11 -10.89 12.55
CA TRP A 303 1.21 -10.34 12.28
C TRP A 303 2.04 -10.32 13.57
N PRO A 304 3.26 -10.89 13.54
CA PRO A 304 4.21 -10.70 14.63
C PRO A 304 4.45 -9.20 14.88
N LEU A 305 4.91 -8.87 16.08
CA LEU A 305 5.35 -7.50 16.38
C LEU A 305 6.44 -7.05 15.40
N ASP A 306 6.41 -5.77 15.03
CA ASP A 306 7.43 -5.15 14.20
C ASP A 306 8.81 -5.21 14.88
N GLY A 307 9.87 -5.33 14.08
CA GLY A 307 11.25 -5.31 14.57
C GLY A 307 11.86 -6.65 14.98
N GLY A 308 11.12 -7.77 14.82
CA GLY A 308 11.66 -9.12 15.04
C GLY A 308 11.50 -9.60 16.48
N GLY A 309 12.59 -10.06 17.11
CA GLY A 309 12.56 -10.56 18.48
C GLY A 309 11.81 -11.89 18.66
N TYR A 310 11.85 -12.76 17.65
CA TYR A 310 11.25 -14.10 17.74
C TYR A 310 11.94 -14.96 18.79
N CYS A 311 11.17 -15.88 19.39
CA CYS A 311 11.66 -16.81 20.38
C CYS A 311 12.81 -17.68 19.84
N LYS A 312 13.88 -17.81 20.63
CA LYS A 312 15.07 -18.63 20.36
C LYS A 312 15.24 -19.78 21.34
N CYS A 313 14.20 -20.14 22.10
CA CYS A 313 14.20 -21.37 22.90
C CYS A 313 14.46 -22.59 21.98
N GLU A 314 14.99 -23.67 22.55
CA GLU A 314 15.36 -24.88 21.78
C GLU A 314 14.24 -25.37 20.84
N PRO A 315 12.96 -25.52 21.28
CA PRO A 315 11.88 -25.96 20.38
C PRO A 315 11.61 -25.01 19.20
N CYS A 316 11.70 -23.68 19.40
CA CYS A 316 11.50 -22.71 18.33
C CYS A 316 12.70 -22.67 17.38
N SER A 317 13.93 -22.75 17.92
CA SER A 317 15.15 -22.68 17.12
C SER A 317 15.35 -23.91 16.24
N ASN A 318 14.89 -25.09 16.69
CA ASN A 318 14.98 -26.34 15.95
C ASN A 318 13.82 -26.56 14.96
N ASN A 319 12.84 -25.66 14.91
CA ASN A 319 11.67 -25.80 14.06
C ASN A 319 11.41 -24.53 13.21
N PRO A 320 11.74 -24.55 11.90
CA PRO A 320 11.50 -23.41 11.02
C PRO A 320 10.01 -23.14 10.75
N TYR A 321 9.11 -24.04 11.16
CA TYR A 321 7.66 -23.93 11.02
C TYR A 321 6.96 -23.47 12.30
N ALA A 322 7.68 -23.24 13.40
CA ALA A 322 7.07 -22.99 14.72
C ALA A 322 5.98 -21.89 14.69
N VAL A 323 6.25 -20.77 14.01
CA VAL A 323 5.26 -19.68 13.86
C VAL A 323 4.06 -20.15 13.04
N TYR A 324 4.30 -20.77 11.88
CA TYR A 324 3.24 -21.26 11.00
C TYR A 324 2.34 -22.30 11.69
N GLU A 325 2.92 -23.24 12.43
CA GLU A 325 2.17 -24.26 13.18
C GLU A 325 1.33 -23.64 14.29
N GLY A 326 1.86 -22.65 14.99
CA GLY A 326 1.10 -21.87 15.96
C GLY A 326 -0.11 -21.17 15.32
N ILE A 327 0.08 -20.50 14.18
CA ILE A 327 -1.03 -19.84 13.46
C ILE A 327 -2.00 -20.85 12.86
N LYS A 328 -1.55 -22.01 12.41
CA LYS A 328 -2.41 -23.12 11.96
C LYS A 328 -3.35 -23.59 13.08
N LEU A 329 -2.85 -23.71 14.31
CA LEU A 329 -3.68 -24.01 15.49
C LEU A 329 -4.73 -22.91 15.73
N VAL A 330 -4.31 -21.64 15.69
CA VAL A 330 -5.23 -20.50 15.82
C VAL A 330 -6.32 -20.55 14.75
N ALA A 331 -5.96 -20.83 13.50
CA ALA A 331 -6.90 -20.96 12.39
C ALA A 331 -7.92 -22.09 12.64
N GLN A 332 -7.50 -23.24 13.17
CA GLN A 332 -8.39 -24.35 13.48
C GLN A 332 -9.42 -23.97 14.55
N GLU A 333 -9.01 -23.29 15.62
CA GLU A 333 -9.92 -22.84 16.68
C GLU A 333 -10.87 -21.74 16.20
N VAL A 334 -10.37 -20.80 15.38
CA VAL A 334 -11.19 -19.77 14.74
C VAL A 334 -12.26 -20.40 13.84
N ALA A 335 -11.93 -21.43 13.07
CA ALA A 335 -12.89 -22.10 12.18
C ALA A 335 -14.08 -22.70 12.94
N LYS A 336 -13.90 -23.16 14.18
CA LYS A 336 -14.98 -23.70 15.02
C LYS A 336 -16.00 -22.61 15.40
N ALA A 337 -15.54 -21.37 15.58
CA ALA A 337 -16.38 -20.24 15.98
C ALA A 337 -16.92 -19.44 14.78
N ARG A 338 -16.11 -19.25 13.73
CA ARG A 338 -16.43 -18.51 12.51
C ARG A 338 -15.83 -19.23 11.28
N PRO A 339 -16.53 -20.23 10.72
CA PRO A 339 -16.00 -21.06 9.62
C PRO A 339 -15.58 -20.29 8.36
N ASN A 340 -16.18 -19.12 8.11
CA ASN A 340 -15.92 -18.30 6.93
C ASN A 340 -14.82 -17.23 7.16
N LEU A 341 -14.33 -17.06 8.40
CA LEU A 341 -13.29 -16.08 8.70
C LEU A 341 -11.92 -16.64 8.28
N MET A 342 -11.16 -15.86 7.51
CA MET A 342 -9.78 -16.22 7.18
C MET A 342 -8.81 -15.72 8.24
N VAL A 343 -7.82 -16.54 8.57
CA VAL A 343 -6.68 -16.18 9.41
C VAL A 343 -5.46 -15.95 8.52
N GLU A 344 -4.82 -14.79 8.61
CA GLU A 344 -3.68 -14.44 7.78
C GLU A 344 -2.35 -14.71 8.48
N HIS A 345 -1.47 -15.48 7.81
CA HIS A 345 -0.06 -15.65 8.18
C HIS A 345 0.83 -14.69 7.38
N LEU A 346 1.72 -13.99 8.08
CA LEU A 346 2.67 -13.05 7.49
C LEU A 346 3.99 -13.76 7.14
N ALA A 347 4.24 -13.98 5.85
CA ALA A 347 5.51 -14.52 5.36
C ALA A 347 6.48 -13.36 5.04
N TYR A 348 7.38 -13.04 5.98
CA TYR A 348 8.20 -11.82 5.92
C TYR A 348 9.63 -11.99 6.44
N THR A 349 9.82 -12.51 7.66
CA THR A 349 11.14 -12.69 8.28
C THR A 349 11.62 -14.14 8.14
N PRO A 350 12.91 -14.45 8.37
CA PRO A 350 13.39 -15.84 8.28
C PRO A 350 12.55 -16.86 9.05
N GLU A 351 12.00 -16.47 10.21
CA GLU A 351 11.15 -17.31 11.07
C GLU A 351 9.73 -17.56 10.53
N THR A 352 9.28 -16.79 9.53
CA THR A 352 7.90 -16.89 9.01
C THR A 352 7.82 -17.14 7.51
N LEU A 353 8.96 -17.13 6.81
CA LEU A 353 9.04 -17.15 5.35
C LEU A 353 9.11 -18.57 4.76
N THR A 354 9.37 -19.59 5.57
CA THR A 354 9.48 -20.97 5.12
C THR A 354 8.09 -21.54 4.77
N PRO A 355 7.84 -21.93 3.51
CA PRO A 355 6.56 -22.53 3.11
C PRO A 355 6.41 -23.93 3.74
N PRO A 356 5.20 -24.32 4.17
CA PRO A 356 4.94 -25.64 4.73
C PRO A 356 5.08 -26.73 3.66
N GLU A 357 5.39 -27.95 4.08
CA GLU A 357 5.38 -29.13 3.19
C GLU A 357 3.95 -29.64 2.92
N GLN A 358 3.00 -29.25 3.76
CA GLN A 358 1.60 -29.65 3.68
C GLN A 358 0.74 -28.54 3.08
N PRO A 359 -0.39 -28.88 2.44
CA PRO A 359 -1.37 -27.90 1.98
C PRO A 359 -1.83 -26.97 3.11
N ILE A 360 -1.92 -25.68 2.80
CA ILE A 360 -2.36 -24.64 3.75
C ILE A 360 -3.86 -24.82 4.06
N PRO A 361 -4.30 -24.73 5.33
CA PRO A 361 -5.73 -24.83 5.67
C PRO A 361 -6.61 -23.88 4.83
N SER A 362 -7.81 -24.31 4.47
CA SER A 362 -8.71 -23.55 3.60
C SER A 362 -9.23 -22.24 4.20
N ASN A 363 -9.16 -22.08 5.53
CA ASN A 363 -9.48 -20.85 6.26
C ASN A 363 -8.22 -20.06 6.67
N MET A 364 -7.06 -20.37 6.09
CA MET A 364 -5.80 -19.68 6.36
C MET A 364 -5.21 -19.15 5.07
N THR A 365 -4.90 -17.87 5.00
CA THR A 365 -4.29 -17.23 3.82
C THR A 365 -2.90 -16.70 4.19
N VAL A 366 -2.06 -16.40 3.19
CA VAL A 366 -0.68 -15.94 3.42
C VAL A 366 -0.46 -14.63 2.71
N LEU A 367 -0.04 -13.63 3.47
CA LEU A 367 0.54 -12.42 2.93
C LEU A 367 2.04 -12.61 2.75
N TYR A 368 2.45 -12.69 1.50
CA TYR A 368 3.86 -12.79 1.12
C TYR A 368 4.46 -11.39 0.95
N CYS A 369 5.39 -11.03 1.84
CA CYS A 369 6.06 -9.73 1.84
C CYS A 369 7.44 -9.88 1.19
N PRO A 370 7.59 -9.58 -0.12
CA PRO A 370 8.85 -9.78 -0.81
C PRO A 370 9.93 -8.86 -0.23
N ASN A 371 11.05 -9.44 0.23
CA ASN A 371 12.29 -8.69 0.28
C ASN A 371 12.93 -8.77 -1.11
N LEU A 372 12.94 -7.64 -1.82
CA LEU A 372 13.34 -7.53 -3.22
C LEU A 372 14.82 -7.90 -3.41
N GLU A 373 15.16 -9.20 -3.46
CA GLU A 373 16.24 -9.76 -4.31
C GLU A 373 16.55 -11.26 -4.21
N SER A 374 15.98 -12.13 -3.36
CA SER A 374 16.62 -13.47 -3.20
C SER A 374 15.77 -14.72 -3.00
N LYS A 375 14.43 -14.71 -3.08
CA LYS A 375 13.63 -15.86 -2.59
C LYS A 375 12.47 -16.32 -3.49
N LYS A 376 12.67 -16.32 -4.82
CA LYS A 376 11.66 -16.84 -5.78
C LYS A 376 11.26 -18.29 -5.52
N GLU A 377 12.17 -19.11 -4.99
CA GLU A 377 11.89 -20.51 -4.64
C GLU A 377 10.88 -20.61 -3.48
N LEU A 378 11.01 -19.75 -2.45
CA LEU A 378 10.05 -19.73 -1.34
C LEU A 378 8.68 -19.23 -1.81
N GLU A 379 8.66 -18.20 -2.65
CA GLU A 379 7.42 -17.72 -3.28
C GLU A 379 6.69 -18.86 -4.00
N ARG A 380 7.42 -19.61 -4.83
CA ARG A 380 6.87 -20.77 -5.52
C ARG A 380 6.34 -21.82 -4.54
N GLY A 381 7.09 -22.13 -3.48
CA GLY A 381 6.66 -23.08 -2.46
C GLY A 381 5.36 -22.66 -1.76
N TRP A 382 5.16 -21.38 -1.48
CA TRP A 382 3.88 -20.88 -0.93
C TRP A 382 2.73 -21.05 -1.93
N ILE A 383 2.97 -20.74 -3.21
CA ILE A 383 1.96 -20.81 -4.27
C ILE A 383 1.59 -22.26 -4.60
N GLU A 384 2.54 -23.19 -4.56
CA GLU A 384 2.31 -24.62 -4.81
C GLU A 384 1.49 -25.27 -3.69
N ASN A 385 1.66 -24.84 -2.44
CA ASN A 385 0.95 -25.39 -1.27
C ASN A 385 -0.37 -24.69 -0.95
N LYS A 386 -0.81 -23.73 -1.78
CA LYS A 386 -2.06 -23.00 -1.55
C LYS A 386 -3.28 -23.89 -1.72
N THR A 387 -4.32 -23.62 -0.94
CA THR A 387 -5.68 -24.14 -1.17
C THR A 387 -6.58 -23.02 -1.71
N SER A 388 -7.89 -23.14 -1.53
CA SER A 388 -8.86 -22.10 -1.94
C SER A 388 -8.63 -20.75 -1.27
N SER A 389 -7.90 -20.70 -0.15
CA SER A 389 -7.53 -19.46 0.54
C SER A 389 -6.52 -18.61 -0.24
N GLY A 390 -5.71 -19.23 -1.11
CA GLY A 390 -4.71 -18.56 -1.94
C GLY A 390 -3.61 -17.81 -1.18
N ILE A 391 -2.70 -17.22 -1.95
CA ILE A 391 -1.56 -16.42 -1.48
C ILE A 391 -1.64 -15.05 -2.14
N TYR A 392 -1.33 -13.98 -1.42
CA TYR A 392 -1.31 -12.63 -1.98
C TYR A 392 -0.04 -11.89 -1.58
N GLN A 393 0.31 -10.88 -2.35
CA GLN A 393 1.58 -10.18 -2.21
C GLN A 393 1.40 -8.81 -1.53
N PHE A 394 2.36 -8.44 -0.68
CA PHE A 394 2.49 -7.06 -0.22
C PHE A 394 3.33 -6.24 -1.21
N GLU A 395 2.77 -5.16 -1.73
CA GLU A 395 3.41 -4.29 -2.71
C GLU A 395 3.88 -3.00 -2.00
N TYR A 396 5.18 -2.69 -2.04
CA TYR A 396 5.75 -1.55 -1.31
C TYR A 396 6.06 -0.34 -2.19
N LEU A 397 6.14 -0.51 -3.49
CA LEU A 397 6.90 0.34 -4.40
C LEU A 397 6.04 1.33 -5.19
N LEU A 398 4.71 1.27 -5.07
CA LEU A 398 3.78 2.21 -5.72
C LEU A 398 3.42 3.44 -4.88
N ALA A 399 3.77 3.47 -3.59
CA ALA A 399 3.70 4.67 -2.74
C ALA A 399 4.97 4.85 -1.87
N ASP A 400 4.94 5.76 -0.88
CA ASP A 400 6.06 5.88 0.06
C ASP A 400 6.21 4.60 0.88
N ASN A 401 7.43 4.35 1.30
CA ASN A 401 7.79 3.18 2.08
C ASN A 401 9.13 3.43 2.76
N TRP A 402 9.61 2.45 3.52
CA TRP A 402 10.87 2.57 4.26
C TRP A 402 12.10 2.82 3.35
N ARG A 403 12.03 2.50 2.06
CA ARG A 403 13.08 2.76 1.06
C ARG A 403 12.90 4.10 0.30
N ALA A 404 11.68 4.59 0.07
CA ALA A 404 11.42 5.84 -0.68
C ALA A 404 11.62 7.13 0.15
N ARG A 405 11.56 7.02 1.48
CA ARG A 405 11.97 8.09 2.43
C ARG A 405 11.26 9.43 2.20
N GLY A 406 9.94 9.37 1.99
CA GLY A 406 9.10 10.56 1.84
C GLY A 406 9.03 11.07 0.40
N TRP A 407 9.75 10.47 -0.55
CA TRP A 407 9.64 10.83 -1.97
C TRP A 407 9.61 9.58 -2.87
N PHE A 408 8.49 9.36 -3.54
CA PHE A 408 8.26 8.23 -4.45
C PHE A 408 7.86 8.70 -5.84
N TRP A 409 8.11 7.85 -6.84
CA TRP A 409 8.00 8.20 -8.27
C TRP A 409 6.67 7.79 -8.88
N LEU A 410 6.34 8.43 -10.01
CA LEU A 410 5.28 7.97 -10.91
C LEU A 410 5.80 6.76 -11.71
N ARG A 411 5.10 5.63 -11.68
CA ARG A 411 5.61 4.33 -12.16
C ARG A 411 4.54 3.48 -12.86
N PRO A 412 3.96 3.99 -13.95
CA PRO A 412 2.89 3.28 -14.63
C PRO A 412 3.37 1.93 -15.19
N ASP A 413 4.61 1.83 -15.68
CA ASP A 413 5.19 0.56 -16.18
C ASP A 413 5.35 -0.50 -15.09
N PHE A 414 5.80 -0.10 -13.90
CA PHE A 414 5.94 -1.04 -12.80
C PHE A 414 4.58 -1.47 -12.25
N ALA A 415 3.61 -0.55 -12.18
CA ALA A 415 2.24 -0.88 -11.83
C ALA A 415 1.65 -1.91 -12.80
N ASN A 416 1.92 -1.74 -14.10
CA ASN A 416 1.52 -2.69 -15.13
C ASN A 416 2.21 -4.06 -14.98
N TRP A 417 3.54 -4.05 -14.79
CA TRP A 417 4.33 -5.25 -14.53
C TRP A 417 3.83 -6.02 -13.30
N THR A 418 3.48 -5.30 -12.23
CA THR A 418 3.02 -5.91 -10.97
C THR A 418 1.75 -6.73 -11.16
N GLY A 419 0.70 -6.16 -11.77
CA GLY A 419 -0.54 -6.90 -12.03
C GLY A 419 -0.33 -8.10 -12.95
N SER A 420 0.49 -7.94 -14.00
CA SER A 420 0.86 -9.04 -14.91
C SER A 420 1.62 -10.15 -14.18
N TYR A 421 2.57 -9.79 -13.31
CA TYR A 421 3.36 -10.72 -12.51
C TYR A 421 2.47 -11.56 -11.59
N LEU A 422 1.54 -10.91 -10.88
CA LEU A 422 0.63 -11.58 -9.95
C LEU A 422 -0.24 -12.62 -10.66
N ALA A 423 -0.85 -12.23 -11.79
CA ALA A 423 -1.71 -13.11 -12.58
C ALA A 423 -0.93 -14.31 -13.15
N GLN A 424 0.27 -14.08 -13.67
CA GLN A 424 1.10 -15.12 -14.28
C GLN A 424 1.67 -16.13 -13.27
N ASN A 425 2.01 -15.66 -12.06
CA ASN A 425 2.59 -16.52 -11.03
C ASN A 425 1.54 -17.17 -10.12
N GLY A 426 0.24 -16.90 -10.33
CA GLY A 426 -0.83 -17.58 -9.61
C GLY A 426 -1.08 -17.02 -8.19
N PHE A 427 -0.77 -15.76 -7.95
CA PHE A 427 -1.23 -15.07 -6.75
C PHE A 427 -2.76 -14.91 -6.79
N ARG A 428 -3.41 -15.06 -5.64
CA ARG A 428 -4.82 -14.69 -5.45
C ARG A 428 -5.00 -13.18 -5.46
N GLY A 429 -3.99 -12.43 -5.01
CA GLY A 429 -4.14 -11.01 -4.82
C GLY A 429 -2.89 -10.19 -4.57
N THR A 430 -3.11 -8.91 -4.33
CA THR A 430 -2.12 -7.97 -3.80
C THR A 430 -2.76 -6.98 -2.84
N VAL A 431 -1.97 -6.51 -1.88
CA VAL A 431 -2.25 -5.33 -1.07
C VAL A 431 -1.05 -4.39 -1.17
N SER A 432 -1.26 -3.17 -1.68
CA SER A 432 -0.18 -2.17 -1.77
C SER A 432 -0.20 -1.20 -0.61
N LEU A 433 0.98 -0.89 -0.07
CA LEU A 433 1.18 0.10 0.98
C LEU A 433 0.82 1.49 0.47
N TYR A 434 -0.21 2.13 1.02
CA TYR A 434 -0.56 3.52 0.74
C TYR A 434 -0.17 4.43 1.90
N LEU A 435 1.12 4.81 1.92
CA LEU A 435 1.73 5.57 3.02
C LEU A 435 2.08 7.01 2.63
N PRO A 436 1.50 8.01 3.30
CA PRO A 436 0.15 8.00 3.83
C PRO A 436 -0.86 8.38 2.72
N ILE A 437 -2.15 8.11 2.95
CA ILE A 437 -3.23 8.42 2.00
C ILE A 437 -3.33 9.92 1.66
N GLN A 438 -2.83 10.80 2.53
CA GLN A 438 -2.80 12.25 2.30
C GLN A 438 -1.91 12.65 1.12
N VAL A 439 -0.98 11.79 0.68
CA VAL A 439 -0.17 12.01 -0.53
C VAL A 439 -0.90 11.42 -1.74
N TRP A 440 -2.18 11.81 -1.86
CA TRP A 440 -3.12 11.11 -2.72
C TRP A 440 -2.75 11.22 -4.19
N TRP A 441 -2.20 12.36 -4.64
CA TRP A 441 -1.96 12.61 -6.06
C TRP A 441 -1.00 11.60 -6.69
N LYS A 442 0.18 11.39 -6.08
CA LYS A 442 1.19 10.46 -6.61
C LYS A 442 0.73 9.01 -6.49
N GLY A 443 0.16 8.64 -5.34
CA GLY A 443 -0.31 7.28 -5.08
C GLY A 443 -1.42 6.89 -6.04
N ALA A 444 -2.47 7.72 -6.16
CA ALA A 444 -3.61 7.46 -7.02
C ALA A 444 -3.24 7.36 -8.50
N PHE A 445 -2.28 8.16 -8.97
CA PHE A 445 -1.73 8.01 -10.32
C PHE A 445 -1.16 6.60 -10.52
N ASN A 446 -0.28 6.13 -9.65
CA ASN A 446 0.31 4.79 -9.75
C ASN A 446 -0.75 3.68 -9.68
N TYR A 447 -1.71 3.83 -8.77
CA TYR A 447 -2.78 2.86 -8.59
C TYR A 447 -3.80 2.85 -9.72
N HIS A 448 -3.97 3.96 -10.45
CA HIS A 448 -4.73 3.97 -11.68
C HIS A 448 -4.13 3.01 -12.71
N PHE A 449 -2.81 2.97 -12.88
CA PHE A 449 -2.18 2.01 -13.80
C PHE A 449 -2.14 0.59 -13.23
N LEU A 450 -2.04 0.43 -11.90
CA LEU A 450 -2.11 -0.88 -11.26
C LEU A 450 -3.48 -1.53 -11.50
N ARG A 451 -4.59 -0.78 -11.36
CA ARG A 451 -5.92 -1.34 -11.59
C ARG A 451 -6.08 -1.91 -13.00
N GLN A 452 -5.44 -1.28 -13.99
CA GLN A 452 -5.57 -1.67 -15.39
C GLN A 452 -4.97 -3.05 -15.60
N SER A 453 -3.78 -3.32 -15.07
CA SER A 453 -3.12 -4.62 -15.21
C SER A 453 -3.77 -5.72 -14.36
N LEU A 454 -4.44 -5.37 -13.27
CA LEU A 454 -5.20 -6.33 -12.46
C LEU A 454 -6.48 -6.83 -13.17
N TRP A 455 -6.99 -6.08 -14.16
CA TRP A 455 -8.16 -6.43 -14.96
C TRP A 455 -7.84 -6.85 -16.40
N HIS A 456 -6.77 -6.32 -17.01
CA HIS A 456 -6.44 -6.52 -18.43
C HIS A 456 -5.15 -7.31 -18.64
N LYS A 457 -5.22 -8.42 -19.40
CA LYS A 457 -4.10 -9.36 -19.62
C LYS A 457 -2.87 -8.76 -20.30
N GLN A 458 -3.08 -7.75 -21.14
CA GLN A 458 -2.04 -7.08 -21.91
C GLN A 458 -2.38 -5.60 -22.00
N TYR A 459 -2.19 -4.88 -20.89
CA TYR A 459 -2.44 -3.45 -20.87
C TYR A 459 -1.25 -2.69 -21.47
N ASP A 460 -1.56 -1.85 -22.47
CA ASP A 460 -0.60 -0.92 -23.06
C ASP A 460 -0.53 0.36 -22.22
N VAL A 461 0.60 0.54 -21.53
CA VAL A 461 0.82 1.69 -20.64
C VAL A 461 0.87 3.00 -21.43
N GLN A 462 1.41 3.00 -22.64
CA GLN A 462 1.54 4.21 -23.45
C GLN A 462 0.16 4.66 -23.95
N GLN A 463 -0.64 3.72 -24.43
CA GLN A 463 -2.04 3.99 -24.80
C GLN A 463 -2.85 4.45 -23.57
N GLY A 464 -2.64 3.80 -22.43
CA GLY A 464 -3.24 4.15 -21.15
C GLY A 464 -2.93 5.58 -20.70
N LEU A 465 -1.65 5.95 -20.76
CA LEU A 465 -1.17 7.28 -20.43
C LEU A 465 -1.74 8.33 -21.39
N ALA A 466 -1.79 8.03 -22.69
CA ALA A 466 -2.43 8.91 -23.67
C ALA A 466 -3.92 9.12 -23.37
N ALA A 467 -4.64 8.06 -22.95
CA ALA A 467 -6.05 8.15 -22.56
C ALA A 467 -6.24 8.97 -21.28
N TYR A 468 -5.39 8.76 -20.26
CA TYR A 468 -5.37 9.57 -19.04
C TYR A 468 -5.14 11.06 -19.37
N ILE A 469 -4.15 11.35 -20.21
CA ILE A 469 -3.82 12.73 -20.60
C ILE A 469 -4.97 13.37 -21.39
N LYS A 470 -5.57 12.64 -22.32
CA LYS A 470 -6.73 13.13 -23.08
C LYS A 470 -7.92 13.47 -22.19
N ALA A 471 -8.20 12.65 -21.18
CA ALA A 471 -9.29 12.91 -20.26
C ALA A 471 -8.96 14.04 -19.27
N TYR A 472 -7.74 14.06 -18.71
CA TYR A 472 -7.36 14.96 -17.61
C TYR A 472 -6.69 16.27 -18.06
N TYR A 473 -6.25 16.39 -19.30
CA TYR A 473 -5.67 17.61 -19.87
C TYR A 473 -6.20 17.91 -21.28
N PRO A 474 -7.55 17.99 -21.46
CA PRO A 474 -8.14 18.21 -22.77
C PRO A 474 -7.63 19.51 -23.42
N GLY A 475 -7.25 19.42 -24.70
CA GLY A 475 -6.70 20.54 -25.47
C GLY A 475 -5.18 20.78 -25.29
N TYR A 476 -4.54 20.09 -24.36
CA TYR A 476 -3.11 20.19 -24.06
C TYR A 476 -2.39 18.84 -24.15
N GLU A 477 -2.99 17.87 -24.84
CA GLU A 477 -2.56 16.47 -24.81
C GLU A 477 -1.13 16.28 -25.32
N LYS A 478 -0.75 17.02 -26.37
CA LYS A 478 0.59 16.93 -26.97
C LYS A 478 1.66 17.48 -26.01
N GLN A 479 1.40 18.65 -25.42
CA GLN A 479 2.33 19.35 -24.55
C GLN A 479 2.52 18.58 -23.23
N VAL A 480 1.41 18.15 -22.61
CA VAL A 480 1.45 17.36 -21.38
C VAL A 480 2.00 15.96 -21.64
N GLY A 481 1.69 15.36 -22.80
CA GLY A 481 2.30 14.11 -23.27
C GLY A 481 3.81 14.17 -23.32
N SER A 482 4.37 15.24 -23.91
CA SER A 482 5.81 15.49 -23.92
C SER A 482 6.40 15.57 -22.51
N ILE A 483 5.73 16.28 -21.59
CA ILE A 483 6.18 16.42 -20.20
C ILE A 483 6.22 15.05 -19.50
N PHE A 484 5.16 14.25 -19.61
CA PHE A 484 5.13 12.91 -19.01
C PHE A 484 6.18 11.98 -19.63
N GLN A 485 6.38 12.04 -20.95
CA GLN A 485 7.42 11.26 -21.61
C GLN A 485 8.81 11.61 -21.06
N GLN A 486 9.17 12.90 -21.01
CA GLN A 486 10.43 13.35 -20.43
C GLN A 486 10.57 12.95 -18.96
N LEU A 487 9.51 13.11 -18.16
CA LEU A 487 9.52 12.73 -16.75
C LEU A 487 9.79 11.23 -16.57
N LEU A 488 9.04 10.38 -17.28
CA LEU A 488 9.10 8.93 -17.10
C LEU A 488 10.37 8.31 -17.73
N GLU A 489 10.77 8.77 -18.91
CA GLU A 489 11.87 8.17 -19.69
C GLU A 489 13.24 8.81 -19.43
N GLN A 490 13.28 10.09 -19.01
CA GLN A 490 14.54 10.83 -18.83
C GLN A 490 14.82 11.14 -17.36
N VAL A 491 13.91 11.86 -16.67
CA VAL A 491 14.14 12.28 -15.27
C VAL A 491 14.14 11.07 -14.33
N GLN A 492 13.24 10.10 -14.57
CA GLN A 492 13.12 8.88 -13.78
C GLN A 492 13.83 7.67 -14.44
N ALA A 493 14.74 7.93 -15.38
CA ALA A 493 15.48 6.89 -16.10
C ALA A 493 16.26 5.96 -15.15
N GLY A 494 16.22 4.65 -15.41
CA GLY A 494 16.95 3.65 -14.63
C GLY A 494 16.19 3.08 -13.42
N GLY A 495 15.00 3.59 -13.13
CA GLY A 495 14.07 2.99 -12.18
C GLY A 495 14.50 3.11 -10.70
N TYR A 496 13.58 2.68 -9.83
CA TYR A 496 13.69 2.79 -8.38
C TYR A 496 14.99 2.22 -7.78
N LYS A 497 15.50 1.12 -8.33
CA LYS A 497 16.68 0.41 -7.79
C LYS A 497 17.99 1.16 -8.02
N ARG A 498 18.13 1.90 -9.13
CA ARG A 498 19.39 2.57 -9.50
C ARG A 498 19.62 3.85 -8.70
N MET A 499 18.56 4.41 -8.12
CA MET A 499 18.57 5.72 -7.46
C MET A 499 18.25 5.65 -5.97
N ARG A 500 18.46 4.47 -5.34
CA ARG A 500 18.49 4.32 -3.88
C ARG A 500 19.36 5.43 -3.32
N SER A 501 18.76 6.43 -2.67
CA SER A 501 19.34 7.73 -2.38
C SER A 501 20.43 7.72 -1.29
N GLN A 502 21.09 6.58 -1.10
CA GLN A 502 22.32 6.40 -0.33
C GLN A 502 23.47 5.74 -1.13
N GLU A 503 23.16 5.00 -2.20
CA GLU A 503 24.15 4.28 -3.01
C GLU A 503 24.46 5.02 -4.32
N ALA A 504 23.52 5.84 -4.80
CA ALA A 504 23.74 6.64 -5.99
C ALA A 504 24.80 7.73 -5.72
N PRO A 505 25.84 7.84 -6.57
CA PRO A 505 26.84 8.90 -6.43
C PRO A 505 26.19 10.30 -6.46
N PRO A 506 26.69 11.28 -5.68
CA PRO A 506 26.14 12.64 -5.68
C PRO A 506 25.99 13.25 -7.07
N ALA A 507 26.92 12.97 -7.99
CA ALA A 507 26.85 13.43 -9.38
C ALA A 507 25.59 12.92 -10.12
N VAL A 508 25.17 11.67 -9.88
CA VAL A 508 23.96 11.09 -10.47
C VAL A 508 22.71 11.76 -9.89
N LEU A 509 22.68 11.98 -8.58
CA LEU A 509 21.57 12.68 -7.92
C LEU A 509 21.44 14.13 -8.41
N LEU A 510 22.55 14.83 -8.57
CA LEU A 510 22.59 16.19 -9.10
C LEU A 510 22.17 16.27 -10.57
N GLN A 511 22.52 15.27 -11.38
CA GLN A 511 22.05 15.17 -12.77
C GLN A 511 20.53 15.07 -12.84
N VAL A 512 19.93 14.20 -12.02
CA VAL A 512 18.47 14.02 -11.96
C VAL A 512 17.78 15.29 -11.49
N ARG A 513 18.36 15.95 -10.49
CA ARG A 513 17.91 17.26 -10.00
C ARG A 513 17.94 18.32 -11.10
N ASP A 514 18.98 18.35 -11.95
CA ASP A 514 19.05 19.30 -13.07
C ASP A 514 18.01 18.99 -14.16
N GLN A 515 17.81 17.71 -14.48
CA GLN A 515 16.79 17.28 -15.43
C GLN A 515 15.38 17.62 -14.93
N ALA A 516 15.11 17.38 -13.63
CA ALA A 516 13.84 17.75 -13.01
C ALA A 516 13.61 19.26 -13.04
N GLU A 517 14.62 20.09 -12.74
CA GLU A 517 14.51 21.55 -12.77
C GLU A 517 14.31 22.09 -14.20
N ALA A 518 14.97 21.49 -15.19
CA ALA A 518 14.76 21.85 -16.59
C ALA A 518 13.31 21.58 -17.02
N LEU A 519 12.79 20.38 -16.71
CA LEU A 519 11.42 20.01 -17.02
C LEU A 519 10.40 20.83 -16.22
N ARG A 520 10.72 21.21 -14.99
CA ARG A 520 9.88 22.11 -14.17
C ARG A 520 9.71 23.46 -14.84
N LYS A 521 10.79 24.05 -15.36
CA LYS A 521 10.73 25.33 -16.09
C LYS A 521 9.86 25.24 -17.35
N GLU A 522 9.98 24.15 -18.11
CA GLU A 522 9.11 23.90 -19.27
C GLU A 522 7.63 23.79 -18.83
N THR A 523 7.37 23.04 -17.77
CA THR A 523 6.02 22.84 -17.23
C THR A 523 5.39 24.15 -16.75
N LEU A 524 6.16 24.99 -16.05
CA LEU A 524 5.71 26.33 -15.61
C LEU A 524 5.49 27.28 -16.79
N ALA A 525 6.30 27.18 -17.85
CA ALA A 525 6.09 27.97 -19.05
C ALA A 525 4.77 27.58 -19.75
N LEU A 526 4.49 26.27 -19.86
CA LEU A 526 3.21 25.78 -20.37
C LEU A 526 2.05 26.26 -19.51
N GLN A 527 2.14 26.12 -18.19
CA GLN A 527 1.10 26.52 -17.24
C GLN A 527 0.65 27.98 -17.46
N LYS A 528 1.58 28.90 -17.71
CA LYS A 528 1.30 30.33 -17.97
C LYS A 528 0.55 30.59 -19.28
N THR A 529 0.60 29.66 -20.23
CA THR A 529 -0.12 29.77 -21.52
C THR A 529 -1.53 29.20 -21.47
N VAL A 530 -1.86 28.45 -20.39
CA VAL A 530 -3.13 27.76 -20.24
C VAL A 530 -4.19 28.74 -19.73
N LYS A 531 -5.35 28.79 -20.39
CA LYS A 531 -6.41 29.76 -20.06
C LYS A 531 -7.41 29.19 -19.06
N GLU A 532 -7.64 27.89 -19.12
CA GLU A 532 -8.56 27.15 -18.29
C GLU A 532 -7.94 26.96 -16.90
N ALA A 533 -8.49 27.64 -15.89
CA ALA A 533 -7.93 27.65 -14.53
C ALA A 533 -7.73 26.24 -13.95
N GLU A 534 -8.66 25.33 -14.23
CA GLU A 534 -8.57 23.94 -13.77
C GLU A 534 -7.40 23.18 -14.42
N ILE A 535 -7.20 23.34 -15.74
CA ILE A 535 -6.08 22.70 -16.44
C ILE A 535 -4.75 23.32 -16.01
N ALA A 536 -4.71 24.64 -15.82
CA ALA A 536 -3.54 25.34 -15.30
C ALA A 536 -3.16 24.82 -13.91
N LEU A 537 -4.14 24.55 -13.04
CA LEU A 537 -3.91 23.96 -11.72
C LEU A 537 -3.41 22.52 -11.80
N ARG A 538 -3.95 21.70 -12.70
CA ARG A 538 -3.48 20.32 -12.94
C ARG A 538 -2.04 20.30 -13.46
N ILE A 539 -1.64 21.27 -14.28
CA ILE A 539 -0.26 21.42 -14.78
C ILE A 539 0.66 21.96 -13.68
N GLN A 540 0.18 22.93 -12.86
CA GLN A 540 0.92 23.42 -11.69
C GLN A 540 1.29 22.26 -10.76
N ARG A 541 0.39 21.31 -10.55
CA ARG A 541 0.66 20.12 -9.73
C ARG A 541 1.82 19.27 -10.24
N ILE A 542 2.00 19.17 -11.57
CA ILE A 542 3.18 18.52 -12.17
C ILE A 542 4.45 19.32 -11.84
N ALA A 543 4.39 20.65 -11.94
CA ALA A 543 5.52 21.53 -11.59
C ALA A 543 5.90 21.42 -10.11
N ASP A 544 4.92 21.37 -9.20
CA ASP A 544 5.14 21.21 -7.75
C ASP A 544 5.80 19.85 -7.45
N TYR A 545 5.38 18.79 -8.14
CA TYR A 545 6.04 17.49 -8.03
C TYR A 545 7.50 17.54 -8.49
N LEU A 546 7.78 18.21 -9.62
CA LEU A 546 9.16 18.39 -10.09
C LEU A 546 9.98 19.24 -9.12
N GLU A 547 9.38 20.25 -8.48
CA GLU A 547 10.04 21.08 -7.45
C GLU A 547 10.45 20.24 -6.25
N GLY A 548 9.53 19.44 -5.72
CA GLY A 548 9.87 18.55 -4.61
C GLY A 548 10.93 17.51 -4.99
N MET A 549 10.96 17.03 -6.24
CA MET A 549 12.08 16.21 -6.73
C MET A 549 13.41 16.97 -6.69
N VAL A 550 13.44 18.21 -7.20
CA VAL A 550 14.63 19.07 -7.19
C VAL A 550 15.16 19.24 -5.77
N LEU A 551 14.29 19.65 -4.84
CA LEU A 551 14.66 19.87 -3.43
C LEU A 551 15.13 18.58 -2.75
N TYR A 552 14.41 17.46 -2.98
CA TYR A 552 14.77 16.16 -2.44
C TYR A 552 16.16 15.74 -2.90
N TYR A 553 16.43 15.76 -4.20
CA TYR A 553 17.70 15.29 -4.75
C TYR A 553 18.87 16.23 -4.45
N GLN A 554 18.61 17.54 -4.37
CA GLN A 554 19.60 18.49 -3.89
C GLN A 554 20.04 18.16 -2.45
N TYR A 555 19.08 17.96 -1.55
CA TYR A 555 19.40 17.55 -0.19
C TYR A 555 20.09 16.17 -0.14
N MET A 556 19.63 15.18 -0.91
CA MET A 556 20.24 13.85 -0.89
C MET A 556 21.67 13.84 -1.41
N ALA A 557 22.01 14.71 -2.36
CA ALA A 557 23.35 14.85 -2.91
C ALA A 557 24.31 15.59 -1.96
N ARG A 558 23.86 16.70 -1.35
CA ARG A 558 24.72 17.62 -0.58
C ARG A 558 24.70 17.37 0.92
N ARG A 559 23.56 16.93 1.47
CA ARG A 559 23.32 16.71 2.91
C ARG A 559 23.51 17.97 3.77
N GLU A 560 23.23 19.14 3.22
CA GLU A 560 23.32 20.41 3.94
C GLU A 560 22.04 20.73 4.72
N ALA A 561 22.18 21.44 5.84
CA ALA A 561 21.05 21.81 6.70
C ALA A 561 20.07 22.75 5.97
N GLN A 562 20.59 23.73 5.22
CA GLN A 562 19.76 24.67 4.46
C GLN A 562 18.91 23.99 3.39
N ASP A 563 19.45 22.97 2.72
CA ASP A 563 18.71 22.18 1.73
C ASP A 563 17.57 21.40 2.41
N LEU A 564 17.82 20.83 3.60
CA LEU A 564 16.78 20.16 4.38
C LEU A 564 15.69 21.14 4.82
N GLU A 565 16.05 22.30 5.36
CA GLU A 565 15.09 23.33 5.78
C GLU A 565 14.19 23.76 4.63
N THR A 566 14.75 23.94 3.44
CA THR A 566 13.99 24.30 2.23
C THR A 566 13.02 23.19 1.83
N LEU A 567 13.47 21.92 1.84
CA LEU A 567 12.62 20.76 1.56
C LEU A 567 11.49 20.61 2.60
N LEU A 568 11.78 20.85 3.88
CA LEU A 568 10.78 20.79 4.94
C LEU A 568 9.76 21.93 4.84
N ALA A 569 10.20 23.14 4.47
CA ALA A 569 9.30 24.27 4.23
C ALA A 569 8.35 23.99 3.04
N PHE A 570 8.87 23.43 1.96
CA PHE A 570 8.06 22.96 0.82
C PHE A 570 7.01 21.92 1.25
N SER A 571 7.43 20.92 2.03
CA SER A 571 6.56 19.88 2.55
C SER A 571 5.46 20.44 3.47
N ALA A 572 5.82 21.36 4.38
CA ALA A 572 4.87 22.01 5.29
C ALA A 572 3.84 22.87 4.54
N HIS A 573 4.27 23.58 3.49
CA HIS A 573 3.37 24.35 2.64
C HIS A 573 2.32 23.45 1.98
N HIS A 574 2.75 22.36 1.33
CA HIS A 574 1.83 21.45 0.65
C HIS A 574 0.95 20.63 1.59
N GLU A 575 1.43 20.33 2.79
CA GLU A 575 0.62 19.74 3.86
C GLU A 575 -0.51 20.70 4.30
N GLN A 576 -0.18 21.96 4.57
CA GLN A 576 -1.15 22.98 4.97
C GLN A 576 -2.21 23.23 3.88
N GLN A 577 -1.78 23.24 2.62
CA GLN A 577 -2.67 23.43 1.46
C GLN A 577 -3.37 22.14 1.01
N ARG A 578 -3.07 20.99 1.64
CA ARG A 578 -3.63 19.67 1.31
C ARG A 578 -3.53 19.31 -0.18
N THR A 579 -2.43 19.67 -0.84
CA THR A 579 -2.31 19.50 -2.30
C THR A 579 -2.13 18.06 -2.77
N GLY A 580 -1.90 17.13 -1.84
CA GLY A 580 -1.58 15.73 -2.14
C GLY A 580 -0.17 15.49 -2.68
N ILE A 581 0.68 16.53 -2.74
CA ILE A 581 2.01 16.46 -3.37
C ILE A 581 3.09 15.91 -2.45
N SER A 582 3.10 16.28 -1.17
CA SER A 582 4.19 15.93 -0.26
C SER A 582 3.69 15.20 0.97
N VAL A 583 4.54 14.35 1.54
CA VAL A 583 4.32 13.78 2.87
C VAL A 583 4.35 14.88 3.93
N GLN A 584 3.89 14.58 5.14
CA GLN A 584 3.92 15.52 6.27
C GLN A 584 5.36 15.92 6.62
N HIS A 585 5.60 17.20 6.91
CA HIS A 585 6.95 17.73 7.10
C HIS A 585 7.66 17.11 8.31
N GLN A 586 6.94 16.84 9.40
CA GLN A 586 7.50 16.17 10.58
C GLN A 586 7.94 14.73 10.26
N TYR A 587 7.15 14.02 9.44
CA TYR A 587 7.52 12.70 8.98
C TYR A 587 8.73 12.78 8.05
N LEU A 588 8.76 13.72 7.11
CA LEU A 588 9.91 13.94 6.23
C LEU A 588 11.18 14.28 7.02
N GLN A 589 11.09 15.16 8.02
CA GLN A 589 12.18 15.49 8.94
C GLN A 589 12.66 14.25 9.67
N TRP A 590 11.73 13.42 10.15
CA TRP A 590 12.06 12.15 10.78
C TRP A 590 12.75 11.16 9.81
N ARG A 591 12.38 11.15 8.53
CA ARG A 591 12.98 10.24 7.54
C ARG A 591 14.36 10.71 7.08
N MET A 592 14.55 12.03 7.03
CA MET A 592 15.67 12.67 6.32
C MET A 592 16.71 13.27 7.26
N GLY A 593 16.29 13.88 8.38
CA GLY A 593 17.14 14.66 9.29
C GLY A 593 18.22 13.89 10.07
N TYR A 594 18.35 12.58 9.85
CA TYR A 594 19.30 11.71 10.54
C TYR A 594 20.67 11.63 9.86
N PHE A 595 20.83 12.24 8.68
CA PHE A 595 22.04 12.13 7.89
C PHE A 595 22.85 13.42 7.91
N LYS A 596 23.46 13.75 9.05
CA LYS A 596 24.81 14.33 8.96
C LYS A 596 25.79 13.16 8.80
N PRO A 597 26.61 13.10 7.74
CA PRO A 597 27.67 12.11 7.68
C PRO A 597 28.53 12.27 8.92
N VAL A 598 28.73 11.16 9.61
CA VAL A 598 29.75 11.07 10.63
C VAL A 598 31.08 11.33 9.95
N LYS A 599 31.69 12.51 10.16
CA LYS A 599 33.06 12.73 9.72
C LYS A 599 33.94 11.80 10.56
N ARG A 600 34.56 10.81 9.91
CA ARG A 600 35.73 10.13 10.47
C ARG A 600 36.86 11.14 10.43
N ASP A 601 37.34 11.54 11.59
CA ASP A 601 38.66 12.14 11.67
C ASP A 601 39.69 11.02 11.51
N ALA A 602 40.47 11.08 10.42
CA ALA A 602 41.48 10.07 10.10
C ALA A 602 42.69 10.11 11.04
N GLU A 603 42.92 11.22 11.75
CA GLU A 603 44.01 11.35 12.72
C GLU A 603 43.64 10.83 14.12
N HIS A 604 42.35 10.86 14.49
CA HIS A 604 41.91 10.58 15.87
C HIS A 604 40.89 9.43 16.01
N GLY A 605 40.43 8.81 14.91
CA GLY A 605 39.53 7.65 14.97
C GLY A 605 38.11 7.94 15.51
N VAL A 606 37.68 9.20 15.53
CA VAL A 606 36.41 9.62 16.15
C VAL A 606 35.23 9.49 15.17
N LEU A 607 34.12 8.91 15.64
CA LEU A 607 32.80 8.88 14.99
C LEU A 607 31.89 9.96 15.63
N LEU A 608 31.72 11.11 14.98
CA LEU A 608 30.70 12.12 15.31
C LEU A 608 29.28 11.76 14.82
N GLY A 609 28.46 11.14 15.68
CA GLY A 609 27.04 10.89 15.40
C GLY A 609 26.10 12.02 15.86
N MET A 610 25.13 12.41 15.03
CA MET A 610 23.97 13.21 15.47
C MET A 610 22.85 12.31 15.97
N CYS A 611 22.15 12.78 17.02
CA CYS A 611 21.18 11.98 17.75
C CYS A 611 19.71 12.33 17.50
N ARG A 612 18.87 11.36 17.82
CA ARG A 612 17.41 11.32 17.79
C ARG A 612 16.84 12.01 19.04
N ASN A 613 16.07 13.09 18.87
CA ASN A 613 15.21 13.72 19.89
C ASN A 613 15.90 14.27 21.16
N GLY A 614 16.82 15.22 21.02
CA GLY A 614 17.22 16.11 22.13
C GLY A 614 17.99 15.47 23.31
N THR A 615 18.29 14.17 23.25
CA THR A 615 19.25 13.50 24.16
C THR A 615 20.40 12.96 23.32
N PRO A 616 21.64 13.45 23.46
CA PRO A 616 22.77 12.95 22.69
C PRO A 616 23.09 11.50 23.07
N THR A 617 22.94 10.60 22.10
CA THR A 617 23.33 9.18 22.14
C THR A 617 24.23 8.93 20.94
N ALA A 618 25.42 8.39 21.18
CA ALA A 618 26.39 8.04 20.14
C ALA A 618 26.68 6.53 20.17
N LEU A 619 26.89 5.95 18.99
CA LEU A 619 27.38 4.59 18.80
C LEU A 619 28.86 4.66 18.42
N LEU A 620 29.73 4.00 19.19
CA LEU A 620 31.17 3.96 18.95
C LEU A 620 31.55 2.54 18.52
N ASP A 621 32.14 2.41 17.33
CA ASP A 621 32.69 1.15 16.83
C ASP A 621 34.23 1.27 16.84
N ALA A 622 34.87 0.69 17.85
CA ALA A 622 36.33 0.70 17.98
C ALA A 622 36.91 -0.33 16.99
N GLY A 623 37.35 0.13 15.82
CA GLY A 623 37.89 -0.72 14.76
C GLY A 623 39.40 -0.96 14.86
N ASN A 624 39.74 -2.25 14.97
CA ASN A 624 41.04 -2.94 14.87
C ASN A 624 41.96 -2.98 16.11
N ALA A 625 42.49 -4.19 16.34
CA ALA A 625 43.20 -4.66 17.53
C ALA A 625 44.30 -3.70 17.99
N VAL A 626 44.14 -3.17 19.20
CA VAL A 626 45.24 -2.63 20.00
C VAL A 626 45.53 -3.68 21.07
N THR A 627 46.65 -4.39 20.91
CA THR A 627 47.12 -5.42 21.86
C THR A 627 47.77 -4.84 23.11
N THR A 628 47.56 -3.56 23.40
CA THR A 628 48.07 -2.85 24.57
C THR A 628 47.01 -1.90 25.12
N ALA A 629 46.90 -1.82 26.44
CA ALA A 629 46.05 -0.86 27.14
C ALA A 629 46.33 0.55 26.61
N GLY A 630 45.35 1.17 25.96
CA GLY A 630 45.45 2.48 25.34
C GLY A 630 44.43 3.45 25.91
N LYS A 631 44.81 4.72 26.03
CA LYS A 631 43.90 5.81 26.39
C LYS A 631 43.00 6.14 25.20
N PHE A 632 41.70 6.26 25.42
CA PHE A 632 40.76 6.75 24.40
C PHE A 632 40.37 8.19 24.71
N GLN A 633 40.37 9.03 23.68
CA GLN A 633 39.88 10.40 23.74
C GLN A 633 38.52 10.48 23.03
N ILE A 634 37.48 10.92 23.72
CA ILE A 634 36.15 11.16 23.14
C ILE A 634 35.95 12.68 23.11
N THR A 635 35.93 13.27 21.92
CA THR A 635 35.75 14.71 21.72
C THR A 635 34.30 15.00 21.30
N LEU A 636 33.58 15.79 22.10
CA LEU A 636 32.27 16.34 21.73
C LEU A 636 32.46 17.79 21.27
N VAL A 637 32.10 18.10 20.02
CA VAL A 637 32.24 19.44 19.45
C VAL A 637 30.86 20.06 19.27
N ALA A 638 30.62 21.19 19.94
CA ALA A 638 29.58 22.14 19.55
C ALA A 638 30.25 23.33 18.84
N SER A 639 29.62 23.81 17.77
CA SER A 639 30.13 24.90 16.94
C SER A 639 30.12 26.22 17.73
N ASP A 640 31.25 26.58 18.32
CA ASP A 640 31.95 27.85 18.09
C ASP A 640 33.12 28.01 19.06
N LYS A 641 34.15 28.71 18.60
CA LYS A 641 35.51 28.75 19.18
C LYS A 641 35.53 29.52 20.51
N GLU A 642 36.40 29.03 21.41
CA GLU A 642 36.97 29.65 22.63
C GLU A 642 36.41 29.16 23.99
N SER A 643 37.36 28.73 24.86
CA SER A 643 37.34 28.49 26.32
C SER A 643 37.24 27.06 26.90
N GLU A 644 38.06 26.81 27.94
CA GLU A 644 38.42 25.54 28.59
C GLU A 644 37.54 25.17 29.83
N LEU A 645 37.59 23.91 30.27
CA LEU A 645 36.96 23.38 31.51
C LEU A 645 37.95 22.65 32.42
N SER A 646 37.64 22.63 33.72
CA SER A 646 38.28 21.74 34.70
C SER A 646 37.25 20.82 35.38
N LEU A 647 37.57 19.53 35.40
CA LEU A 647 36.78 18.44 36.01
C LEU A 647 36.86 18.46 37.54
N LYS A 648 35.79 18.03 38.22
CA LYS A 648 35.79 17.90 39.70
C LYS A 648 35.71 16.47 40.24
N THR A 649 35.05 15.49 39.61
CA THR A 649 35.06 14.08 40.08
C THR A 649 34.46 13.09 39.08
N VAL A 650 34.97 11.84 39.07
CA VAL A 650 34.50 10.69 38.29
C VAL A 650 34.29 9.51 39.25
N GLU A 651 33.13 8.87 39.21
CA GLU A 651 32.81 7.66 39.99
C GLU A 651 32.43 6.48 39.08
N LEU A 652 32.85 5.27 39.46
CA LEU A 652 32.50 4.01 38.80
C LEU A 652 31.50 3.26 39.68
N LEU A 653 30.31 2.98 39.15
CA LEU A 653 29.25 2.25 39.83
C LEU A 653 29.44 0.74 39.69
N GLU A 654 28.93 -0.02 40.67
CA GLU A 654 29.09 -1.49 40.77
C GLU A 654 28.53 -2.27 39.57
N ASP A 655 27.65 -1.68 38.77
CA ASP A 655 27.12 -2.28 37.53
C ASP A 655 27.90 -1.91 36.27
N GLY A 656 29.10 -1.34 36.43
CA GLY A 656 30.02 -0.99 35.34
C GLY A 656 29.72 0.34 34.66
N ARG A 657 28.78 1.13 35.18
CA ARG A 657 28.51 2.49 34.70
C ARG A 657 29.54 3.47 35.26
N VAL A 658 30.09 4.35 34.42
CA VAL A 658 30.92 5.49 34.85
C VAL A 658 30.03 6.73 34.90
N VAL A 659 30.02 7.47 36.01
CA VAL A 659 29.30 8.74 36.18
C VAL A 659 30.34 9.86 36.39
N ALA A 660 30.23 10.94 35.62
CA ALA A 660 31.07 12.13 35.76
C ALA A 660 30.19 13.33 36.05
N HIS A 661 30.64 14.21 36.96
CA HIS A 661 29.93 15.44 37.31
C HIS A 661 30.74 16.67 36.85
N ALA A 662 30.12 17.52 36.03
CA ALA A 662 30.68 18.79 35.58
C ALA A 662 29.75 19.96 35.95
N GLN A 663 30.30 21.13 36.28
CA GLN A 663 29.54 22.38 36.43
C GLN A 663 29.97 23.35 35.32
N PRO A 664 29.04 23.91 34.53
CA PRO A 664 29.40 24.72 33.38
C PRO A 664 29.58 26.19 33.81
N LYS A 665 30.60 26.83 33.23
CA LYS A 665 30.59 28.28 33.03
C LYS A 665 30.54 28.52 31.53
N GLY A 666 29.32 28.58 30.98
CA GLY A 666 29.08 28.75 29.54
C GLY A 666 28.49 27.50 28.87
N LYS A 667 28.33 27.53 27.54
CA LYS A 667 27.56 26.55 26.76
C LYS A 667 28.37 25.35 26.22
N THR A 668 29.64 25.20 26.61
CA THR A 668 30.59 24.22 26.03
C THR A 668 31.16 23.28 27.09
N ALA A 669 31.38 21.98 26.78
CA ALA A 669 32.13 21.09 27.69
C ALA A 669 33.08 20.02 27.10
N ILE A 670 34.24 19.80 27.75
CA ILE A 670 35.25 18.76 27.46
C ILE A 670 35.26 17.73 28.61
N LEU A 671 35.19 16.43 28.29
CA LEU A 671 35.19 15.31 29.25
C LEU A 671 36.36 14.37 28.98
N HIS A 672 37.22 14.15 29.98
CA HIS A 672 38.27 13.13 29.96
C HIS A 672 37.81 11.92 30.79
N LEU A 673 37.72 10.74 30.16
CA LEU A 673 37.42 9.47 30.83
C LEU A 673 38.67 8.59 30.82
N GLU A 674 39.32 8.44 31.97
CA GLU A 674 40.42 7.48 32.15
C GLU A 674 39.90 6.23 32.87
N THR A 675 39.33 5.28 32.14
CA THR A 675 39.15 3.90 32.61
C THR A 675 39.30 2.92 31.44
N HIS A 676 39.76 1.70 31.74
CA HIS A 676 40.10 0.66 30.77
C HIS A 676 38.84 -0.04 30.24
N PHE A 677 38.58 0.04 28.93
CA PHE A 677 37.53 -0.73 28.26
C PHE A 677 38.11 -2.00 27.64
N ASP A 678 37.39 -3.11 27.76
CA ASP A 678 37.66 -4.36 27.04
C ASP A 678 37.09 -4.31 25.59
N MET A 679 37.31 -5.32 24.76
CA MET A 679 36.85 -5.28 23.35
C MET A 679 35.32 -5.41 23.23
N GLY A 680 34.67 -4.55 22.42
CA GLY A 680 33.23 -4.62 22.12
C GLY A 680 32.64 -3.34 21.52
N ARG A 681 31.35 -3.37 21.15
CA ARG A 681 30.59 -2.14 20.82
C ARG A 681 30.10 -1.50 22.12
N TYR A 682 29.98 -0.17 22.15
CA TYR A 682 29.47 0.54 23.32
C TYR A 682 28.45 1.61 22.92
N GLN A 683 27.38 1.69 23.70
CA GLN A 683 26.38 2.74 23.65
C GLN A 683 26.76 3.81 24.66
N LEU A 684 26.92 5.04 24.18
CA LEU A 684 27.12 6.20 25.03
C LEU A 684 25.85 7.05 25.04
N ARG A 685 25.31 7.33 26.22
CA ARG A 685 24.18 8.23 26.41
C ARG A 685 24.61 9.38 27.31
N CYS A 686 24.44 10.61 26.87
CA CYS A 686 24.72 11.79 27.67
C CYS A 686 23.40 12.51 27.97
N VAL A 687 23.17 12.82 29.24
CA VAL A 687 21.96 13.47 29.74
C VAL A 687 22.35 14.78 30.37
N LEU A 688 21.83 15.89 29.84
CA LEU A 688 21.96 17.19 30.48
C LEU A 688 20.96 17.26 31.63
N THR A 689 21.44 17.40 32.86
CA THR A 689 20.59 17.61 34.02
C THR A 689 20.32 19.11 34.15
N GLY A 690 19.05 19.45 34.42
CA GLY A 690 18.60 20.83 34.54
C GLY A 690 19.26 21.50 35.76
N GLN A 691 20.41 22.11 35.52
CA GLN A 691 21.32 22.86 36.41
C GLN A 691 22.73 22.99 35.79
N GLY A 692 22.91 22.51 34.56
CA GLY A 692 24.17 22.63 33.82
C GLY A 692 25.10 21.44 34.00
N ALA A 693 24.74 20.47 34.83
CA ALA A 693 25.47 19.22 34.91
C ALA A 693 25.12 18.31 33.72
N ALA A 694 26.06 17.43 33.38
CA ALA A 694 25.89 16.41 32.37
C ALA A 694 26.23 15.05 33.00
N GLU A 695 25.38 14.07 32.80
CA GLU A 695 25.62 12.68 33.19
C GLU A 695 25.91 11.88 31.93
N VAL A 696 27.05 11.20 31.90
CA VAL A 696 27.41 10.29 30.79
C VAL A 696 27.18 8.86 31.27
N TYR A 697 26.53 8.07 30.43
CA TYR A 697 26.24 6.66 30.65
C TYR A 697 26.92 5.86 29.56
N VAL A 698 27.66 4.82 29.93
CA VAL A 698 28.32 3.91 29.00
C VAL A 698 27.75 2.51 29.22
N LYS A 699 27.27 1.87 28.14
CA LYS A 699 26.76 0.49 28.16
C LYS A 699 27.44 -0.31 27.07
N LYS A 700 28.01 -1.47 27.40
CA LYS A 700 28.54 -2.40 26.42
C LYS A 700 27.40 -3.06 25.63
N ILE A 701 27.50 -3.04 24.31
CA ILE A 701 26.56 -3.62 23.34
C ILE A 701 27.14 -4.97 22.88
N PRO A 702 26.35 -6.06 22.92
CA PRO A 702 26.71 -7.32 22.29
C PRO A 702 27.04 -7.16 20.80
N ALA A 703 27.98 -7.95 20.27
CA ALA A 703 28.48 -7.80 18.90
C ALA A 703 27.41 -8.06 17.80
N ASP A 704 26.29 -8.66 18.18
CA ASP A 704 25.17 -9.12 17.36
C ASP A 704 23.95 -8.18 17.34
N GLU A 705 23.93 -7.09 18.13
CA GLU A 705 22.89 -6.04 18.05
C GLU A 705 23.15 -5.14 16.82
N THR A 706 22.28 -5.22 15.79
CA THR A 706 22.28 -4.36 14.57
C THR A 706 21.64 -3.00 14.77
#